data_AF-A0A176U2D2-F1
#
_entry.id   AF-A0A176U2D2-F1
#
_cell.length_a   1.000
_cell.length_b   1.000
_cell.length_c   1.000
_cell.angle_alpha   90.00
_cell.angle_beta   90.00
_cell.angle_gamma   90.00
#
_symmetry.space_group_name_H-M   'P 1'
#
loop_
_entity.id
_entity.type
_entity.pdbx_description
1 polymer ?
#
loop_
_entity_poly.entity_id
_entity_poly.type
_entity_poly.pdbx_seq_one_letter_code
_entity_poly.pdbx_strand_id
1 'polypeptide(L)'
;MKKKKKQARIRNSIILAVLVVAAFVGLKLASSDKYAQTRTDVLEKYLSYTDTDAVTYEDYLESTNGDYISDSAEEITVKAADYKTAEMDDLKKDGEIVWTAGEGTITYEFDVKEAGWYNVRLTYYTDTDSTQNIVRNIRVNDTRLFDGCDGVTFSRLWMDDNKDWLMNTDGNQAAPTQIQSEGPAVCSITSADVDSIGAYRFFLEKGKNTISFESVQAKLGISEIALVPAKEIVSYAEYFDTLTKEGAQIIDANEVDGGAVMIQAEDTTLKSSSSLSPNNDRTSVKTVPYDPTYIIYNTIGGSNWASVGQSMTWTVDAPKAGFYKIGMRFKQYLNRGFISPRYLTINGELPFAEAAETQFAYDPDWVTGYLSGEDGDYYFYLNEGENTISMTATLGELTDAVDLVSESVNNLNDLYREITAITGTSPDLYRDYSIMVYLPELTDVLEVEYTRLNAVMGMFGEEYGSANKTSALNDMMDVMIKLIKQPNDVAKYLSNFSDSLSALADWVTSINDLPLELDYLAVCGDGYKLPKANGNFFENLAHTWNSFMGSFTNDFKVHTESDDSKDRKQLDVWVTVDTRTEYDIIQKLINAAYADSEYDINLSMVQADTLLPATVAGNGPDVAIQASYSMPTNFAYRNAAYDLTQFDDFEEVFARFPEGVRSFLEYEGGVYGFPDQLSFPVLIYRTDILEAAGLKVPETWDDLTSMIPYLEADNMSVYLASNEYLTLGGSSSSTTMPVNAIFLSMLYQKGYELYNEDNTATNLDQTDLMMVFKDWTEYYTNQGLEYSVNLTTRFRTGEIPVMVGDYSYINTLSISAPEISGKWSIAKIPGTRQADGSVDHTAAAMIGTSFIVSSTVEKDGMLNEAWDFLKWWTSAQTQANYSIELKAEDGEAAEYPVANIDAIKDGGLKDEFKEVVLGLIDDLKAEPQIPGSYITGRTIRNAFVTTVSDNVDPIDTLYITLDAINTEITNKRQEFGLNTAQE
;
A
#
# COMPACT_ATOMS: atom_id res chain seq x y z
N MET A 1 -53.89 -38.06 -50.18
CA MET A 1 -54.14 -36.75 -49.52
C MET A 1 -53.45 -36.52 -48.17
N LYS A 2 -53.04 -37.55 -47.39
CA LYS A 2 -52.40 -37.35 -46.07
C LYS A 2 -50.95 -36.82 -46.09
N LYS A 3 -50.16 -37.09 -47.15
CA LYS A 3 -48.77 -36.58 -47.28
C LYS A 3 -48.69 -35.06 -47.53
N LYS A 4 -49.58 -34.49 -48.36
CA LYS A 4 -49.60 -33.03 -48.64
C LYS A 4 -49.99 -32.19 -47.42
N LYS A 5 -50.88 -32.68 -46.53
CA LYS A 5 -51.23 -31.97 -45.28
C LYS A 5 -50.09 -31.97 -44.25
N LYS A 6 -49.24 -33.00 -44.22
CA LYS A 6 -48.08 -33.07 -43.30
C LYS A 6 -46.95 -32.12 -43.73
N GLN A 7 -46.67 -32.02 -45.04
CA GLN A 7 -45.70 -31.06 -45.57
C GLN A 7 -46.15 -29.60 -45.40
N ALA A 8 -47.44 -29.30 -45.56
CA ALA A 8 -47.97 -27.97 -45.30
C ALA A 8 -47.87 -27.56 -43.82
N ARG A 9 -48.10 -28.49 -42.88
CA ARG A 9 -47.91 -28.24 -41.45
C ARG A 9 -46.45 -27.99 -41.09
N ILE A 10 -45.53 -28.81 -41.58
CA ILE A 10 -44.08 -28.63 -41.32
C ILE A 10 -43.59 -27.30 -41.90
N ARG A 11 -43.99 -26.95 -43.13
CA ARG A 11 -43.65 -25.66 -43.74
C ARG A 11 -44.19 -24.48 -42.93
N ASN A 12 -45.45 -24.55 -42.47
CA ASN A 12 -46.04 -23.48 -41.67
C ASN A 12 -45.42 -23.39 -40.26
N SER A 13 -45.00 -24.51 -39.66
CA SER A 13 -44.26 -24.51 -38.39
C SER A 13 -42.86 -23.91 -38.52
N ILE A 14 -42.17 -24.15 -39.64
CA ILE A 14 -40.85 -23.55 -39.91
C ILE A 14 -41.00 -22.04 -40.16
N ILE A 15 -42.01 -21.61 -40.94
CA ILE A 15 -42.28 -20.19 -41.16
C ILE A 15 -42.64 -19.49 -39.84
N LEU A 16 -43.41 -20.15 -38.97
CA LEU A 16 -43.74 -19.60 -37.65
C LEU A 16 -42.50 -19.51 -36.74
N ALA A 17 -41.62 -20.52 -36.76
CA ALA A 17 -40.37 -20.48 -36.01
C ALA A 17 -39.43 -19.37 -36.51
N VAL A 18 -39.32 -19.18 -37.83
CA VAL A 18 -38.52 -18.10 -38.42
C VAL A 18 -39.13 -16.72 -38.11
N LEU A 19 -40.46 -16.58 -38.10
CA LEU A 19 -41.12 -15.34 -37.72
C LEU A 19 -40.99 -15.04 -36.23
N VAL A 20 -40.99 -16.07 -35.37
CA VAL A 20 -40.73 -15.90 -33.93
C VAL A 20 -39.29 -15.51 -33.69
N VAL A 21 -38.31 -16.14 -34.37
CA VAL A 21 -36.89 -15.74 -34.29
C VAL A 21 -36.67 -14.35 -34.86
N ALA A 22 -37.28 -13.99 -36.00
CA ALA A 22 -37.19 -12.65 -36.55
C ALA A 22 -37.88 -11.59 -35.68
N ALA A 23 -38.96 -11.95 -34.98
CA ALA A 23 -39.58 -11.09 -33.98
C ALA A 23 -38.73 -10.97 -32.72
N PHE A 24 -38.03 -12.04 -32.31
CA PHE A 24 -37.12 -12.03 -31.17
C PHE A 24 -35.84 -11.22 -31.46
N VAL A 25 -35.29 -11.36 -32.66
CA VAL A 25 -34.15 -10.56 -33.16
C VAL A 25 -34.58 -9.11 -33.40
N GLY A 26 -35.79 -8.88 -33.93
CA GLY A 26 -36.38 -7.55 -34.07
C GLY A 26 -36.67 -6.88 -32.72
N LEU A 27 -37.08 -7.64 -31.70
CA LEU A 27 -37.23 -7.15 -30.31
C LEU A 27 -35.87 -6.87 -29.66
N LYS A 28 -34.83 -7.68 -29.91
CA LYS A 28 -33.46 -7.42 -29.44
C LYS A 28 -32.83 -6.19 -30.11
N LEU A 29 -33.05 -5.99 -31.42
CA LEU A 29 -32.58 -4.82 -32.16
C LEU A 29 -33.38 -3.55 -31.83
N ALA A 30 -34.68 -3.67 -31.55
CA ALA A 30 -35.48 -2.54 -31.08
C ALA A 30 -35.22 -2.18 -29.60
N SER A 31 -34.73 -3.13 -28.78
CA SER A 31 -34.28 -2.83 -27.42
C SER A 31 -32.88 -2.21 -27.37
N SER A 32 -32.00 -2.48 -28.34
CA SER A 32 -30.68 -1.83 -28.42
C SER A 32 -30.77 -0.36 -28.86
N ASP A 33 -31.73 -0.01 -29.71
CA ASP A 33 -31.91 1.37 -30.18
C ASP A 33 -32.51 2.32 -29.13
N LYS A 34 -33.25 1.80 -28.15
CA LYS A 34 -33.95 2.64 -27.16
C LYS A 34 -32.99 3.25 -26.12
N TYR A 35 -31.82 2.64 -25.92
CA TYR A 35 -30.78 3.14 -25.00
C TYR A 35 -29.72 3.97 -25.73
N ALA A 36 -29.59 3.89 -27.05
CA ALA A 36 -28.61 4.69 -27.79
C ALA A 36 -28.92 6.19 -27.72
N GLN A 37 -30.21 6.55 -27.79
CA GLN A 37 -30.65 7.94 -27.69
C GLN A 37 -30.60 8.46 -26.24
N THR A 38 -30.97 7.63 -25.27
CA THR A 38 -30.75 7.91 -23.84
C THR A 38 -29.27 8.08 -23.53
N ARG A 39 -28.37 7.29 -24.12
CA ARG A 39 -26.91 7.40 -23.95
C ARG A 39 -26.39 8.76 -24.44
N THR A 40 -26.89 9.26 -25.58
CA THR A 40 -26.50 10.58 -26.11
C THR A 40 -27.07 11.72 -25.27
N ASP A 41 -28.34 11.65 -24.89
CA ASP A 41 -29.00 12.70 -24.07
C ASP A 41 -28.43 12.73 -22.62
N VAL A 42 -28.01 11.57 -22.09
CA VAL A 42 -27.31 11.45 -20.80
C VAL A 42 -25.87 11.96 -20.90
N LEU A 43 -25.15 11.72 -22.00
CA LEU A 43 -23.81 12.30 -22.24
C LEU A 43 -23.85 13.84 -22.30
N GLU A 44 -24.90 14.40 -22.90
CA GLU A 44 -25.10 15.86 -22.99
C GLU A 44 -25.48 16.48 -21.63
N LYS A 45 -26.21 15.72 -20.79
CA LYS A 45 -26.52 16.11 -19.41
C LYS A 45 -25.31 15.91 -18.48
N TYR A 46 -24.50 14.88 -18.70
CA TYR A 46 -23.25 14.56 -18.00
C TYR A 46 -22.23 15.70 -18.09
N LEU A 47 -22.03 16.27 -19.29
CA LEU A 47 -21.20 17.46 -19.52
C LEU A 47 -21.71 18.74 -18.82
N SER A 48 -22.88 18.70 -18.16
CA SER A 48 -23.45 19.84 -17.43
C SER A 48 -23.39 19.71 -15.90
N TYR A 49 -22.92 18.57 -15.38
CA TYR A 49 -22.74 18.30 -13.94
C TYR A 49 -21.27 18.24 -13.49
N THR A 50 -20.31 18.38 -14.41
CA THR A 50 -18.90 18.53 -14.07
C THR A 50 -18.71 19.76 -13.18
N ASP A 51 -17.94 19.59 -12.11
CA ASP A 51 -17.54 20.64 -11.19
C ASP A 51 -17.00 21.83 -12.00
N THR A 52 -17.69 22.97 -11.94
CA THR A 52 -17.49 24.09 -12.89
C THR A 52 -16.12 24.77 -12.77
N ASP A 53 -15.29 24.35 -11.81
CA ASP A 53 -13.95 24.88 -11.55
C ASP A 53 -12.79 23.90 -11.90
N ALA A 54 -13.07 22.63 -12.21
CA ALA A 54 -12.05 21.63 -12.59
C ALA A 54 -11.71 21.72 -14.09
N VAL A 55 -10.42 21.72 -14.43
CA VAL A 55 -9.95 21.78 -15.83
C VAL A 55 -9.06 20.58 -16.10
N THR A 56 -9.51 19.66 -16.94
CA THR A 56 -8.71 18.49 -17.34
C THR A 56 -7.55 18.91 -18.23
N TYR A 57 -6.52 18.07 -18.35
CA TYR A 57 -5.40 18.36 -19.24
C TYR A 57 -5.85 18.42 -20.71
N GLU A 58 -6.76 17.54 -21.11
CA GLU A 58 -7.38 17.48 -22.43
C GLU A 58 -8.17 18.77 -22.73
N ASP A 59 -9.02 19.23 -21.81
CA ASP A 59 -9.74 20.50 -21.95
C ASP A 59 -8.78 21.69 -22.08
N TYR A 60 -7.67 21.66 -21.34
CA TYR A 60 -6.63 22.68 -21.45
C TYR A 60 -5.94 22.65 -22.82
N LEU A 61 -5.62 21.46 -23.35
CA LEU A 61 -5.05 21.32 -24.70
C LEU A 61 -6.02 21.81 -25.78
N GLU A 62 -7.32 21.48 -25.67
CA GLU A 62 -8.33 21.90 -26.65
C GLU A 62 -8.63 23.41 -26.58
N SER A 63 -8.67 23.98 -25.37
CA SER A 63 -8.91 25.41 -25.17
C SER A 63 -7.73 26.27 -25.60
N THR A 64 -6.52 25.70 -25.60
CA THR A 64 -5.30 26.38 -25.99
C THR A 64 -4.96 26.06 -27.44
N ASN A 65 -5.27 26.97 -28.36
CA ASN A 65 -4.98 26.80 -29.79
C ASN A 65 -3.48 27.02 -30.10
N GLY A 66 -2.60 26.32 -29.39
CA GLY A 66 -1.15 26.40 -29.51
C GLY A 66 -0.62 25.51 -30.63
N ASP A 67 0.35 26.04 -31.38
CA ASP A 67 1.05 25.28 -32.42
C ASP A 67 2.29 24.57 -31.85
N TYR A 68 2.64 23.41 -32.41
CA TYR A 68 3.96 22.82 -32.23
C TYR A 68 5.04 23.74 -32.82
N ILE A 69 6.18 23.80 -32.14
CA ILE A 69 7.29 24.67 -32.50
C ILE A 69 8.15 23.97 -33.55
N SER A 70 8.80 24.74 -34.44
CA SER A 70 9.67 24.15 -35.48
C SER A 70 10.76 23.24 -34.89
N ASP A 71 11.10 22.16 -35.59
CA ASP A 71 12.19 21.23 -35.22
C ASP A 71 13.58 21.89 -35.08
N SER A 72 13.72 23.15 -35.52
CA SER A 72 14.95 23.93 -35.41
C SER A 72 15.06 24.77 -34.14
N ALA A 73 14.03 24.78 -33.29
CA ALA A 73 14.05 25.51 -32.04
C ALA A 73 14.93 24.80 -31.00
N GLU A 74 15.82 25.55 -30.38
CA GLU A 74 16.69 25.07 -29.29
C GLU A 74 15.93 25.08 -27.96
N GLU A 75 16.28 24.16 -27.07
CA GLU A 75 15.80 24.15 -25.68
C GLU A 75 16.30 25.39 -24.91
N ILE A 76 15.49 25.85 -23.94
CA ILE A 76 15.81 27.00 -23.11
C ILE A 76 16.12 26.53 -21.69
N THR A 77 17.39 26.62 -21.31
CA THR A 77 17.89 26.06 -20.06
C THR A 77 18.24 27.14 -19.04
N VAL A 78 17.83 26.94 -17.79
CA VAL A 78 18.14 27.78 -16.64
C VAL A 78 18.79 26.92 -15.55
N LYS A 79 19.90 27.41 -14.98
CA LYS A 79 20.51 26.77 -13.80
C LYS A 79 19.61 26.99 -12.60
N ALA A 80 19.43 25.97 -11.76
CA ALA A 80 18.58 26.06 -10.58
C ALA A 80 19.03 27.18 -9.62
N ALA A 81 20.33 27.47 -9.56
CA ALA A 81 20.88 28.55 -8.75
C ALA A 81 20.40 29.97 -9.13
N ASP A 82 19.90 30.15 -10.36
CA ASP A 82 19.47 31.41 -10.99
C ASP A 82 17.95 31.65 -10.89
N TYR A 83 17.29 31.13 -9.85
CA TYR A 83 15.87 31.40 -9.58
C TYR A 83 15.56 32.90 -9.45
N LYS A 84 14.32 33.28 -9.78
CA LYS A 84 13.81 34.65 -9.66
C LYS A 84 13.42 35.00 -8.23
N THR A 85 12.65 34.13 -7.59
CA THR A 85 12.16 34.25 -6.21
C THR A 85 12.13 32.88 -5.55
N ALA A 86 12.34 32.86 -4.23
CA ALA A 86 12.17 31.67 -3.40
C ALA A 86 11.61 32.10 -2.04
N GLU A 87 10.50 31.49 -1.64
CA GLU A 87 9.82 31.66 -0.37
C GLU A 87 9.87 30.31 0.36
N MET A 88 11.03 30.01 0.94
CA MET A 88 11.36 28.73 1.60
C MET A 88 12.36 29.01 2.72
N ASP A 89 12.08 28.53 3.95
CA ASP A 89 12.93 28.81 5.12
C ASP A 89 14.26 28.05 5.10
N ASP A 90 14.29 26.83 4.56
CA ASP A 90 15.46 25.92 4.55
C ASP A 90 16.06 25.67 3.15
N LEU A 91 15.98 26.65 2.24
CA LEU A 91 16.60 26.55 0.92
C LEU A 91 18.14 26.50 1.01
N LYS A 92 18.76 25.41 0.55
CA LYS A 92 20.23 25.24 0.56
C LYS A 92 20.81 25.21 -0.85
N LYS A 93 21.88 25.98 -1.10
CA LYS A 93 22.67 25.90 -2.33
C LYS A 93 23.94 25.11 -2.09
N ASP A 94 24.20 24.09 -2.89
CA ASP A 94 25.42 23.29 -2.86
C ASP A 94 25.98 23.13 -4.28
N GLY A 95 27.03 23.88 -4.59
CA GLY A 95 27.55 23.96 -5.96
C GLY A 95 26.50 24.47 -6.95
N GLU A 96 26.17 23.64 -7.94
CA GLU A 96 25.12 23.91 -8.94
C GLU A 96 23.73 23.43 -8.52
N ILE A 97 23.62 22.70 -7.41
CA ILE A 97 22.38 22.12 -6.91
C ILE A 97 21.71 23.08 -5.93
N VAL A 98 20.40 23.27 -6.11
CA VAL A 98 19.53 23.95 -5.17
C VAL A 98 18.59 22.95 -4.52
N TRP A 99 18.79 22.72 -3.23
CA TRP A 99 17.94 21.90 -2.39
C TRP A 99 16.76 22.73 -1.90
N THR A 100 15.57 22.37 -2.36
CA THR A 100 14.28 22.91 -1.91
C THR A 100 13.92 22.37 -0.53
N ALA A 101 13.14 23.16 0.24
CA ALA A 101 12.55 22.70 1.49
C ALA A 101 11.32 21.79 1.24
N GLY A 102 10.82 21.16 2.31
CA GLY A 102 9.60 20.33 2.26
C GLY A 102 8.31 21.13 2.00
N GLU A 103 8.34 22.43 2.28
CA GLU A 103 7.26 23.39 2.00
C GLU A 103 7.82 24.70 1.41
N GLY A 104 6.93 25.51 0.82
CA GLY A 104 7.26 26.80 0.23
C GLY A 104 7.40 26.76 -1.30
N THR A 105 7.79 27.87 -1.93
CA THR A 105 7.75 28.01 -3.40
C THR A 105 9.05 28.56 -3.98
N ILE A 106 9.48 28.03 -5.12
CA ILE A 106 10.61 28.53 -5.90
C ILE A 106 10.20 28.80 -7.35
N THR A 107 10.56 29.96 -7.89
CA THR A 107 10.11 30.45 -9.19
C THR A 107 11.28 30.75 -10.12
N TYR A 108 11.17 30.31 -11.37
CA TYR A 108 12.13 30.51 -12.44
C TYR A 108 11.54 31.37 -13.55
N GLU A 109 12.36 32.18 -14.22
CA GLU A 109 11.95 33.03 -15.35
C GLU A 109 12.68 32.60 -16.63
N PHE A 110 11.92 32.44 -17.71
CA PHE A 110 12.42 32.04 -19.02
C PHE A 110 12.11 33.11 -20.06
N ASP A 111 13.06 33.37 -20.98
CA ASP A 111 12.87 34.27 -22.13
C ASP A 111 12.60 33.45 -23.41
N VAL A 112 11.32 33.15 -23.62
CA VAL A 112 10.79 32.30 -24.69
C VAL A 112 10.85 33.05 -26.03
N LYS A 113 11.52 32.47 -27.03
CA LYS A 113 11.78 33.12 -28.32
C LYS A 113 10.65 32.98 -29.33
N GLU A 114 9.96 31.85 -29.26
CA GLU A 114 8.85 31.46 -30.12
C GLU A 114 7.71 30.98 -29.23
N ALA A 115 6.50 31.48 -29.46
CA ALA A 115 5.35 31.03 -28.69
C ALA A 115 4.95 29.63 -29.17
N GLY A 116 4.54 28.76 -28.25
CA GLY A 116 4.14 27.40 -28.58
C GLY A 116 4.17 26.47 -27.40
N TRP A 117 4.06 25.18 -27.68
CA TRP A 117 4.08 24.12 -26.68
C TRP A 117 5.51 23.77 -26.25
N TYR A 118 5.72 23.71 -24.93
CA TYR A 118 6.97 23.29 -24.31
C TYR A 118 6.70 22.22 -23.25
N ASN A 119 7.62 21.26 -23.13
CA ASN A 119 7.73 20.41 -21.95
C ASN A 119 8.71 21.03 -20.96
N VAL A 120 8.46 20.83 -19.67
CA VAL A 120 9.37 21.24 -18.60
C VAL A 120 10.19 20.02 -18.19
N ARG A 121 11.51 20.09 -18.37
CA ARG A 121 12.45 19.03 -18.00
C ARG A 121 13.33 19.47 -16.84
N LEU A 122 13.53 18.60 -15.87
CA LEU A 122 14.36 18.83 -14.69
C LEU A 122 15.52 17.85 -14.66
N THR A 123 16.70 18.35 -14.32
CA THR A 123 17.80 17.54 -13.79
C THR A 123 17.78 17.68 -12.27
N TYR A 124 17.48 16.59 -11.58
CA TYR A 124 17.16 16.59 -10.16
C TYR A 124 17.95 15.55 -9.36
N TYR A 125 17.93 15.74 -8.05
CA TYR A 125 18.62 14.95 -7.05
C TYR A 125 17.70 14.66 -5.88
N THR A 126 17.84 13.49 -5.28
CA THR A 126 16.95 13.04 -4.19
C THR A 126 17.70 12.98 -2.87
N ASP A 127 17.07 13.49 -1.82
CA ASP A 127 17.61 13.43 -0.45
C ASP A 127 17.61 11.97 0.03
N THR A 128 18.77 11.40 0.32
CA THR A 128 18.91 9.99 0.71
C THR A 128 18.52 9.73 2.17
N ASP A 129 18.33 10.77 2.98
CA ASP A 129 18.04 10.66 4.41
C ASP A 129 16.54 10.45 4.71
N SER A 130 15.68 10.49 3.70
CA SER A 130 14.21 10.37 3.83
C SER A 130 13.67 9.38 2.81
N THR A 131 12.55 8.72 3.13
CA THR A 131 11.81 7.84 2.20
C THR A 131 10.52 8.45 1.65
N GLN A 132 10.13 9.64 2.13
CA GLN A 132 8.88 10.32 1.73
C GLN A 132 8.81 10.65 0.23
N ASN A 133 7.65 10.46 -0.40
CA ASN A 133 7.40 10.90 -1.79
C ASN A 133 7.73 12.39 -1.99
N ILE A 134 8.34 12.71 -3.12
CA ILE A 134 8.72 14.08 -3.48
C ILE A 134 7.58 14.66 -4.32
N VAL A 135 6.82 15.60 -3.75
CA VAL A 135 5.60 16.13 -4.38
C VAL A 135 5.71 17.63 -4.60
N ARG A 136 5.42 18.09 -5.82
CA ARG A 136 5.36 19.52 -6.17
C ARG A 136 4.04 19.86 -6.84
N ASN A 137 3.54 21.06 -6.57
CA ASN A 137 2.59 21.69 -7.47
C ASN A 137 3.35 22.59 -8.47
N ILE A 138 2.86 22.63 -9.69
CA ILE A 138 3.42 23.42 -10.78
C ILE A 138 2.50 24.61 -11.05
N ARG A 139 3.09 25.79 -11.18
CA ARG A 139 2.38 26.99 -11.66
C ARG A 139 3.10 27.56 -12.86
N VAL A 140 2.35 27.93 -13.88
CA VAL A 140 2.88 28.69 -15.03
C VAL A 140 2.29 30.08 -14.96
N ASN A 141 3.15 31.10 -14.94
CA ASN A 141 2.72 32.50 -14.77
C ASN A 141 1.77 32.69 -13.57
N ASP A 142 2.15 32.11 -12.42
CA ASP A 142 1.40 32.13 -11.14
C ASP A 142 -0.01 31.53 -11.20
N THR A 143 -0.29 30.72 -12.24
CA THR A 143 -1.61 30.13 -12.48
C THR A 143 -1.49 28.60 -12.54
N ARG A 144 -2.47 27.91 -11.93
CA ARG A 144 -2.73 26.48 -12.18
C ARG A 144 -3.47 26.37 -13.51
N LEU A 145 -2.88 25.68 -14.49
CA LEU A 145 -3.44 25.62 -15.85
C LEU A 145 -4.47 24.50 -16.03
N PHE A 146 -4.28 23.38 -15.33
CA PHE A 146 -5.16 22.21 -15.31
C PHE A 146 -4.91 21.41 -14.04
N ASP A 147 -5.72 20.38 -13.78
CA ASP A 147 -5.74 19.65 -12.51
C ASP A 147 -4.44 18.91 -12.21
N GLY A 148 -3.88 18.24 -13.21
CA GLY A 148 -2.60 17.55 -13.10
C GLY A 148 -1.37 18.42 -12.84
N CYS A 149 -1.52 19.76 -12.74
CA CYS A 149 -0.45 20.63 -12.24
C CYS A 149 -0.25 20.49 -10.73
N ASP A 150 -1.23 19.99 -9.98
CA ASP A 150 -1.10 19.71 -8.54
C ASP A 150 -0.67 18.25 -8.33
N GLY A 151 0.10 17.99 -7.27
CA GLY A 151 0.48 16.63 -6.89
C GLY A 151 1.50 15.94 -7.80
N VAL A 152 2.27 16.68 -8.59
CA VAL A 152 3.32 16.11 -9.46
C VAL A 152 4.37 15.42 -8.59
N THR A 153 4.54 14.12 -8.80
CA THR A 153 5.44 13.27 -8.02
C THR A 153 6.76 13.05 -8.78
N PHE A 154 7.88 13.23 -8.08
CA PHE A 154 9.21 12.92 -8.59
C PHE A 154 9.69 11.62 -7.95
N SER A 155 10.11 10.67 -8.79
CA SER A 155 10.59 9.38 -8.31
C SER A 155 11.82 9.55 -7.41
N ARG A 156 11.84 8.80 -6.31
CA ARG A 156 13.10 8.55 -5.60
C ARG A 156 13.97 7.60 -6.41
N LEU A 157 15.28 7.70 -6.22
CA LEU A 157 16.25 6.94 -6.98
C LEU A 157 16.76 5.79 -6.13
N TRP A 158 16.44 4.56 -6.52
CA TRP A 158 16.84 3.35 -5.81
C TRP A 158 17.74 2.47 -6.68
N MET A 159 18.68 1.78 -6.04
CA MET A 159 19.54 0.79 -6.65
C MET A 159 19.90 -0.31 -5.66
N ASP A 160 20.39 -1.43 -6.18
CA ASP A 160 20.93 -2.51 -5.37
C ASP A 160 22.27 -2.06 -4.75
N ASP A 161 22.45 -2.29 -3.45
CA ASP A 161 23.66 -1.92 -2.67
C ASP A 161 24.94 -2.47 -3.29
N ASN A 162 24.87 -3.73 -3.73
CA ASN A 162 25.90 -4.36 -4.55
C ASN A 162 25.28 -5.30 -5.58
N LYS A 163 26.11 -5.67 -6.56
CA LYS A 163 25.79 -6.61 -7.63
C LYS A 163 26.61 -7.89 -7.54
N ASP A 164 27.25 -8.17 -6.39
CA ASP A 164 28.16 -9.31 -6.23
C ASP A 164 27.42 -10.65 -6.37
N TRP A 165 26.14 -10.67 -6.02
CA TRP A 165 25.25 -11.81 -6.22
C TRP A 165 25.07 -12.18 -7.69
N LEU A 166 25.19 -11.25 -8.65
CA LEU A 166 25.17 -11.58 -10.09
C LEU A 166 26.36 -12.47 -10.51
N MET A 167 27.46 -12.44 -9.75
CA MET A 167 28.71 -13.15 -10.07
C MET A 167 28.86 -14.48 -9.30
N ASN A 168 28.07 -14.70 -8.25
CA ASN A 168 28.16 -15.88 -7.39
C ASN A 168 26.91 -16.77 -7.53
N THR A 169 27.00 -17.83 -8.33
CA THR A 169 25.94 -18.85 -8.45
C THR A 169 26.20 -20.10 -7.60
N ASP A 170 27.27 -20.10 -6.80
CA ASP A 170 27.68 -21.24 -5.99
C ASP A 170 27.10 -21.10 -4.57
N GLY A 171 25.93 -21.71 -4.33
CA GLY A 171 25.24 -21.66 -3.04
C GLY A 171 24.08 -20.67 -3.00
N ASN A 172 23.45 -20.50 -1.83
CA ASN A 172 22.39 -19.50 -1.65
C ASN A 172 22.98 -18.08 -1.73
N GLN A 173 22.43 -17.25 -2.61
CA GLN A 173 22.78 -15.84 -2.74
C GLN A 173 22.11 -15.02 -1.61
N ALA A 174 22.81 -13.99 -1.16
CA ALA A 174 22.19 -12.94 -0.35
C ALA A 174 21.33 -12.05 -1.27
N ALA A 175 20.11 -11.70 -0.85
CA ALA A 175 19.33 -10.72 -1.59
C ALA A 175 20.04 -9.37 -1.52
N PRO A 176 20.05 -8.61 -2.63
CA PRO A 176 20.54 -7.25 -2.59
C PRO A 176 19.64 -6.40 -1.68
N THR A 177 20.26 -5.65 -0.78
CA THR A 177 19.63 -4.55 -0.05
C THR A 177 19.42 -3.37 -0.99
N GLN A 178 18.36 -2.60 -0.75
CA GLN A 178 18.03 -1.42 -1.55
C GLN A 178 18.60 -0.17 -0.90
N ILE A 179 19.33 0.63 -1.67
CA ILE A 179 19.88 1.91 -1.22
C ILE A 179 19.37 3.05 -2.09
N GLN A 180 19.21 4.23 -1.48
CA GLN A 180 18.90 5.44 -2.22
C GLN A 180 20.15 6.01 -2.88
N SER A 181 19.99 6.50 -4.11
CA SER A 181 20.98 7.25 -4.85
C SER A 181 20.61 8.73 -4.85
N GLU A 182 21.59 9.62 -4.83
CA GLU A 182 21.33 11.06 -4.86
C GLU A 182 21.02 11.56 -6.29
N GLY A 183 21.46 10.85 -7.34
CA GLY A 183 21.32 11.26 -8.75
C GLY A 183 22.65 11.64 -9.42
N PRO A 184 22.64 12.39 -10.54
CA PRO A 184 21.48 13.07 -11.13
C PRO A 184 20.49 12.12 -11.80
N ALA A 185 19.22 12.50 -11.78
CA ALA A 185 18.18 11.95 -12.67
C ALA A 185 17.61 13.07 -13.55
N VAL A 186 17.04 12.69 -14.70
CA VAL A 186 16.39 13.61 -15.63
C VAL A 186 14.95 13.16 -15.83
N CYS A 187 13.99 14.07 -15.69
CA CYS A 187 12.59 13.80 -16.00
C CYS A 187 11.92 15.01 -16.64
N SER A 188 10.92 14.75 -17.48
CA SER A 188 9.96 15.77 -17.89
C SER A 188 8.75 15.71 -16.95
N ILE A 189 8.07 16.83 -16.73
CA ILE A 189 6.84 16.85 -15.92
C ILE A 189 5.77 16.01 -16.62
N THR A 190 5.28 14.97 -15.95
CA THR A 190 4.20 14.09 -16.40
C THR A 190 3.11 14.02 -15.33
N SER A 191 1.98 13.39 -15.64
CA SER A 191 1.06 12.93 -14.60
C SER A 191 1.74 11.87 -13.71
N ALA A 192 1.37 11.86 -12.43
CA ALA A 192 1.83 10.84 -11.49
C ALA A 192 1.37 9.44 -11.92
N ASP A 193 0.18 9.35 -12.51
CA ASP A 193 -0.42 8.09 -12.98
C ASP A 193 -0.05 7.72 -14.42
N VAL A 194 0.70 8.59 -15.11
CA VAL A 194 1.10 8.41 -16.52
C VAL A 194 -0.11 8.15 -17.43
N ASP A 195 -1.25 8.77 -17.11
CA ASP A 195 -2.51 8.75 -17.87
C ASP A 195 -2.38 9.46 -19.25
N SER A 196 -1.57 10.51 -19.32
CA SER A 196 -1.37 11.28 -20.53
C SER A 196 -0.30 10.66 -21.44
N ILE A 197 -0.55 10.70 -22.75
CA ILE A 197 0.44 10.29 -23.74
C ILE A 197 1.57 11.33 -23.77
N GLY A 198 2.69 11.03 -23.10
CA GLY A 198 3.86 11.92 -23.09
C GLY A 198 3.98 12.76 -21.82
N ALA A 199 4.92 13.70 -21.84
CA ALA A 199 5.02 14.73 -20.81
C ALA A 199 3.96 15.80 -21.01
N TYR A 200 3.59 16.48 -19.92
CA TYR A 200 2.70 17.63 -19.99
C TYR A 200 3.29 18.73 -20.86
N ARG A 201 2.42 19.31 -21.68
CA ARG A 201 2.72 20.42 -22.59
C ARG A 201 2.19 21.69 -21.96
N PHE A 202 3.04 22.69 -21.84
CA PHE A 202 2.71 24.01 -21.34
C PHE A 202 2.82 25.01 -22.47
N PHE A 203 1.76 25.77 -22.74
CA PHE A 203 1.79 26.80 -23.77
C PHE A 203 2.45 28.03 -23.20
N LEU A 204 3.53 28.47 -23.82
CA LEU A 204 4.28 29.63 -23.39
C LEU A 204 4.25 30.69 -24.46
N GLU A 205 3.95 31.92 -24.05
CA GLU A 205 3.93 33.08 -24.94
C GLU A 205 5.34 33.55 -25.26
N LYS A 206 5.53 34.24 -26.38
CA LYS A 206 6.82 34.85 -26.69
C LYS A 206 7.16 35.94 -25.67
N GLY A 207 8.34 35.84 -25.06
CA GLY A 207 8.85 36.77 -24.07
C GLY A 207 9.03 36.10 -22.70
N LYS A 208 8.84 36.87 -21.63
CA LYS A 208 9.07 36.39 -20.27
C LYS A 208 7.90 35.52 -19.79
N ASN A 209 8.19 34.29 -19.39
CA ASN A 209 7.26 33.41 -18.69
C ASN A 209 7.90 32.96 -17.37
N THR A 210 7.08 32.59 -16.39
CA THR A 210 7.55 31.99 -15.14
C THR A 210 7.00 30.58 -14.93
N ILE A 211 7.82 29.75 -14.30
CA ILE A 211 7.41 28.44 -13.79
C ILE A 211 7.77 28.39 -12.31
N SER A 212 6.80 28.06 -11.47
CA SER A 212 6.99 27.89 -10.03
C SER A 212 6.79 26.43 -9.63
N PHE A 213 7.64 25.96 -8.73
CA PHE A 213 7.52 24.68 -8.04
C PHE A 213 7.16 24.96 -6.58
N GLU A 214 5.95 24.61 -6.18
CA GLU A 214 5.48 24.68 -4.80
C GLU A 214 5.78 23.33 -4.14
N SER A 215 6.64 23.32 -3.12
CA SER A 215 6.91 22.14 -2.30
C SER A 215 5.69 21.79 -1.47
N VAL A 216 5.19 20.56 -1.64
CA VAL A 216 4.12 19.98 -0.84
C VAL A 216 4.67 18.93 0.12
N GLN A 217 5.65 18.14 -0.33
CA GLN A 217 6.25 17.06 0.47
C GLN A 217 7.71 16.81 0.05
N ALA A 218 8.56 16.57 1.05
CA ALA A 218 9.99 16.22 0.95
C ALA A 218 10.88 17.24 0.20
N LYS A 219 12.19 17.18 0.48
CA LYS A 219 13.20 18.00 -0.21
C LYS A 219 13.49 17.45 -1.62
N LEU A 220 13.83 18.34 -2.54
CA LEU A 220 14.26 18.03 -3.91
C LEU A 220 15.46 18.89 -4.25
N GLY A 221 16.55 18.27 -4.67
CA GLY A 221 17.69 18.96 -5.26
C GLY A 221 17.45 19.18 -6.75
N ILE A 222 17.70 20.38 -7.25
CA ILE A 222 17.55 20.71 -8.67
C ILE A 222 18.86 21.34 -9.12
N SER A 223 19.45 20.89 -10.23
CA SER A 223 20.60 21.58 -10.84
C SER A 223 20.21 22.40 -12.07
N GLU A 224 19.22 21.91 -12.82
CA GLU A 224 18.85 22.49 -14.11
C GLU A 224 17.35 22.31 -14.39
N ILE A 225 16.77 23.33 -15.01
CA ILE A 225 15.40 23.30 -15.55
C ILE A 225 15.46 23.76 -17.01
N ALA A 226 14.88 22.97 -17.89
CA ALA A 226 14.85 23.24 -19.33
C ALA A 226 13.41 23.29 -19.86
N LEU A 227 13.16 24.25 -20.75
CA LEU A 227 11.98 24.25 -21.61
C LEU A 227 12.36 23.60 -22.94
N VAL A 228 11.86 22.40 -23.14
CA VAL A 228 12.09 21.63 -24.36
C VAL A 228 10.90 21.88 -25.29
N PRO A 229 11.10 22.35 -26.53
CA PRO A 229 10.01 22.48 -27.50
C PRO A 229 9.29 21.14 -27.64
N ALA A 230 7.98 21.14 -27.40
CA ALA A 230 7.20 19.92 -27.51
C ALA A 230 7.11 19.50 -28.98
N LYS A 231 7.22 18.20 -29.22
CA LYS A 231 7.03 17.59 -30.54
C LYS A 231 5.75 16.78 -30.56
N GLU A 232 5.17 16.66 -31.75
CA GLU A 232 4.05 15.76 -31.95
C GLU A 232 4.53 14.30 -31.79
N ILE A 233 3.86 13.55 -30.92
CA ILE A 233 4.14 12.13 -30.75
C ILE A 233 3.47 11.40 -31.92
N VAL A 234 4.29 10.83 -32.79
CA VAL A 234 3.83 10.19 -34.03
C VAL A 234 3.56 8.70 -33.81
N SER A 235 2.79 8.10 -34.73
CA SER A 235 2.61 6.64 -34.78
C SER A 235 3.93 5.91 -35.09
N TYR A 236 4.02 4.64 -34.72
CA TYR A 236 5.15 3.77 -35.03
C TYR A 236 5.47 3.75 -36.54
N ALA A 237 4.44 3.69 -37.38
CA ALA A 237 4.61 3.67 -38.83
C ALA A 237 5.31 4.93 -39.35
N GLU A 238 4.96 6.09 -38.80
CA GLU A 238 5.57 7.38 -39.16
C GLU A 238 6.97 7.56 -38.56
N TYR A 239 7.16 7.14 -37.31
CA TYR A 239 8.47 7.08 -36.65
C TYR A 239 9.47 6.26 -37.49
N PHE A 240 9.08 5.05 -37.86
CA PHE A 240 9.93 4.13 -38.62
C PHE A 240 10.25 4.67 -40.01
N ASP A 241 9.26 5.19 -40.74
CA ASP A 241 9.45 5.75 -42.08
C ASP A 241 10.31 7.02 -42.06
N THR A 242 10.12 7.90 -41.07
CA THR A 242 10.88 9.15 -40.91
C THR A 242 12.36 8.87 -40.68
N LEU A 243 12.69 8.07 -39.67
CA LEU A 243 14.08 7.73 -39.36
C LEU A 243 14.74 6.91 -40.48
N THR A 244 13.98 6.05 -41.17
CA THR A 244 14.50 5.33 -42.35
C THR A 244 14.87 6.31 -43.48
N LYS A 245 14.08 7.36 -43.71
CA LYS A 245 14.40 8.42 -44.69
C LYS A 245 15.59 9.26 -44.28
N GLU A 246 15.79 9.46 -42.98
CA GLU A 246 16.98 10.13 -42.41
C GLU A 246 18.24 9.27 -42.46
N GLY A 247 18.10 7.97 -42.76
CA GLY A 247 19.20 7.05 -43.06
C GLY A 247 19.41 5.94 -42.03
N ALA A 248 18.56 5.84 -41.00
CA ALA A 248 18.58 4.74 -40.06
C ALA A 248 18.44 3.39 -40.79
N GLN A 249 19.24 2.41 -40.39
CA GLN A 249 19.23 1.06 -40.99
C GLN A 249 18.68 0.06 -39.98
N ILE A 250 18.02 -0.99 -40.47
CA ILE A 250 17.74 -2.19 -39.67
C ILE A 250 19.05 -2.93 -39.44
N ILE A 251 19.34 -3.26 -38.18
CA ILE A 251 20.53 -4.04 -37.83
C ILE A 251 20.23 -5.53 -38.02
N ASP A 252 21.02 -6.23 -38.82
CA ASP A 252 20.88 -7.69 -39.00
C ASP A 252 21.46 -8.43 -37.79
N ALA A 253 20.86 -9.56 -37.40
CA ALA A 253 21.36 -10.37 -36.28
C ALA A 253 22.83 -10.80 -36.43
N ASN A 254 23.37 -10.94 -37.65
CA ASN A 254 24.79 -11.28 -37.84
C ASN A 254 25.75 -10.12 -37.52
N GLU A 255 25.22 -8.91 -37.31
CA GLU A 255 25.99 -7.71 -36.97
C GLU A 255 26.02 -7.43 -35.47
N VAL A 256 25.36 -8.28 -34.67
CA VAL A 256 25.37 -8.26 -33.20
C VAL A 256 26.03 -9.55 -32.73
N ASP A 257 26.94 -9.49 -31.76
CA ASP A 257 27.56 -10.71 -31.23
C ASP A 257 26.48 -11.61 -30.61
N GLY A 258 26.50 -12.90 -30.96
CA GLY A 258 25.44 -13.85 -30.58
C GLY A 258 24.03 -13.56 -31.15
N GLY A 259 23.84 -12.48 -31.93
CA GLY A 259 22.58 -12.04 -32.50
C GLY A 259 21.70 -11.13 -31.63
N ALA A 260 22.03 -11.02 -30.34
CA ALA A 260 21.32 -10.19 -29.39
C ALA A 260 22.23 -9.80 -28.21
N VAL A 261 22.03 -8.60 -27.67
CA VAL A 261 22.58 -8.20 -26.37
C VAL A 261 21.57 -8.59 -25.30
N MET A 262 21.91 -9.58 -24.48
CA MET A 262 21.05 -10.11 -23.41
C MET A 262 21.31 -9.33 -22.11
N ILE A 263 20.23 -8.89 -21.46
CA ILE A 263 20.25 -8.13 -20.21
C ILE A 263 19.41 -8.93 -19.21
N GLN A 264 20.00 -9.34 -18.09
CA GLN A 264 19.22 -9.96 -17.03
C GLN A 264 18.28 -8.90 -16.43
N ALA A 265 17.00 -9.22 -16.26
CA ALA A 265 16.02 -8.21 -15.91
C ALA A 265 16.26 -7.65 -14.51
N GLU A 266 16.79 -8.46 -13.61
CA GLU A 266 17.17 -8.07 -12.27
C GLU A 266 18.41 -7.14 -12.21
N ASP A 267 19.20 -7.06 -13.29
CA ASP A 267 20.36 -6.15 -13.42
C ASP A 267 19.91 -4.72 -13.79
N THR A 268 19.10 -4.12 -12.93
CA THR A 268 18.61 -2.75 -13.11
C THR A 268 19.72 -1.72 -12.83
N THR A 269 19.66 -0.59 -13.52
CA THR A 269 20.55 0.56 -13.26
C THR A 269 19.90 1.54 -12.27
N LEU A 270 18.58 1.71 -12.35
CA LEU A 270 17.83 2.67 -11.56
C LEU A 270 16.39 2.20 -11.40
N LYS A 271 15.82 2.44 -10.22
CA LYS A 271 14.46 2.05 -9.83
C LYS A 271 13.76 3.21 -9.13
N SER A 272 12.45 3.31 -9.29
CA SER A 272 11.67 4.40 -8.67
C SER A 272 11.26 4.12 -7.21
N SER A 273 11.27 2.86 -6.79
CA SER A 273 10.89 2.41 -5.44
C SER A 273 11.86 1.32 -4.95
N SER A 274 12.06 1.26 -3.65
CA SER A 274 12.75 0.16 -2.97
C SER A 274 12.00 -1.16 -3.11
N SER A 275 10.71 -1.14 -3.47
CA SER A 275 9.97 -2.39 -3.67
C SER A 275 10.48 -3.24 -4.83
N LEU A 276 11.16 -2.60 -5.77
CA LEU A 276 11.66 -3.23 -6.98
C LEU A 276 12.96 -4.00 -6.71
N SER A 277 12.91 -4.98 -5.80
CA SER A 277 14.02 -5.88 -5.51
C SER A 277 13.97 -7.11 -6.44
N PRO A 278 15.13 -7.69 -6.81
CA PRO A 278 15.22 -8.99 -7.44
C PRO A 278 14.52 -10.10 -6.63
N ASN A 279 13.94 -11.05 -7.36
CA ASN A 279 13.20 -12.21 -6.87
C ASN A 279 13.93 -13.53 -7.21
N ASN A 280 13.63 -14.60 -6.47
CA ASN A 280 13.99 -15.97 -6.83
C ASN A 280 12.81 -16.68 -7.49
N ASP A 281 12.84 -16.89 -8.80
CA ASP A 281 11.92 -17.78 -9.52
C ASP A 281 12.65 -19.05 -9.98
N ARG A 282 12.21 -20.19 -9.44
CA ARG A 282 12.64 -21.53 -9.88
C ARG A 282 11.51 -22.33 -10.53
N THR A 283 10.39 -21.68 -10.85
CA THR A 283 9.19 -22.32 -11.41
C THR A 283 9.45 -22.86 -12.82
N SER A 284 10.43 -22.29 -13.52
CA SER A 284 10.87 -22.74 -14.84
C SER A 284 12.37 -23.00 -14.89
N VAL A 285 12.75 -24.11 -15.52
CA VAL A 285 14.14 -24.48 -15.81
C VAL A 285 14.81 -23.61 -16.87
N LYS A 286 14.08 -22.62 -17.41
CA LYS A 286 14.55 -21.67 -18.43
C LYS A 286 14.78 -20.27 -17.88
N THR A 287 14.50 -20.03 -16.60
CA THR A 287 14.92 -18.81 -15.91
C THR A 287 16.44 -18.73 -15.91
N VAL A 288 16.99 -17.53 -15.99
CA VAL A 288 18.43 -17.32 -16.08
C VAL A 288 18.82 -16.22 -15.10
N PRO A 289 19.79 -16.48 -14.20
CA PRO A 289 20.39 -17.77 -13.88
C PRO A 289 19.41 -18.77 -13.24
N TYR A 290 19.69 -20.08 -13.30
CA TYR A 290 18.82 -21.11 -12.72
C TYR A 290 19.59 -22.11 -11.87
N ASP A 291 19.07 -22.36 -10.67
CA ASP A 291 19.46 -23.48 -9.82
C ASP A 291 18.23 -24.18 -9.22
N PRO A 292 18.17 -25.52 -9.21
CA PRO A 292 17.03 -26.25 -8.67
C PRO A 292 16.94 -26.24 -7.13
N THR A 293 18.03 -25.89 -6.44
CA THR A 293 18.24 -26.09 -5.00
C THR A 293 18.49 -24.78 -4.27
N TYR A 294 19.46 -24.01 -4.73
CA TYR A 294 19.90 -22.78 -4.07
C TYR A 294 18.97 -21.61 -4.37
N ILE A 295 18.95 -20.64 -3.46
CA ILE A 295 18.31 -19.33 -3.70
C ILE A 295 19.22 -18.53 -4.62
N ILE A 296 18.72 -18.21 -5.81
CA ILE A 296 19.39 -17.40 -6.82
C ILE A 296 18.43 -16.32 -7.31
N TYR A 297 18.80 -15.06 -7.19
CA TYR A 297 17.99 -13.96 -7.69
C TYR A 297 18.16 -13.89 -9.21
N ASN A 298 17.04 -13.98 -9.94
CA ASN A 298 17.04 -14.25 -11.37
C ASN A 298 15.83 -13.67 -12.11
N THR A 299 14.93 -13.01 -11.39
CA THR A 299 13.80 -12.27 -11.95
C THR A 299 13.60 -11.00 -11.17
N ILE A 300 12.76 -10.09 -11.68
CA ILE A 300 12.37 -8.88 -10.96
C ILE A 300 10.93 -8.49 -11.31
N GLY A 301 10.24 -7.84 -10.38
CA GLY A 301 8.86 -7.39 -10.54
C GLY A 301 7.85 -8.37 -9.98
N GLY A 302 6.77 -8.65 -10.70
CA GLY A 302 5.63 -9.41 -10.21
C GLY A 302 4.69 -8.52 -9.39
N SER A 303 4.30 -8.96 -8.19
CA SER A 303 3.54 -8.15 -7.23
C SER A 303 4.26 -6.86 -6.85
N ASN A 304 5.60 -6.88 -6.84
CA ASN A 304 6.41 -5.77 -6.35
C ASN A 304 6.56 -4.65 -7.40
N TRP A 305 6.21 -4.93 -8.67
CA TRP A 305 6.14 -3.97 -9.78
C TRP A 305 4.73 -3.91 -10.36
N ALA A 306 3.81 -3.40 -9.56
CA ALA A 306 2.39 -3.39 -9.89
C ALA A 306 1.71 -2.03 -9.69
N SER A 307 2.29 -1.13 -8.90
CA SER A 307 1.71 0.21 -8.70
C SER A 307 2.02 1.12 -9.88
N VAL A 308 1.03 1.92 -10.29
CA VAL A 308 1.17 2.95 -11.31
C VAL A 308 2.33 3.90 -10.97
N GLY A 309 3.08 4.34 -11.98
CA GLY A 309 4.24 5.22 -11.81
C GLY A 309 5.53 4.51 -11.38
N GLN A 310 5.47 3.25 -10.93
CA GLN A 310 6.69 2.48 -10.64
C GLN A 310 7.48 2.19 -11.92
N SER A 311 8.78 2.45 -11.89
CA SER A 311 9.65 2.30 -13.05
C SER A 311 10.97 1.61 -12.75
N MET A 312 11.45 0.87 -13.76
CA MET A 312 12.76 0.25 -13.81
C MET A 312 13.49 0.71 -15.06
N THR A 313 14.80 0.92 -14.94
CA THR A 313 15.68 1.32 -16.03
C THR A 313 16.84 0.34 -16.19
N TRP A 314 17.09 -0.07 -17.43
CA TRP A 314 18.22 -0.89 -17.83
C TRP A 314 19.14 -0.11 -18.78
N THR A 315 20.41 -0.48 -18.77
CA THR A 315 21.43 0.07 -19.66
C THR A 315 21.85 -0.99 -20.66
N VAL A 316 22.02 -0.62 -21.92
CA VAL A 316 22.45 -1.52 -23.00
C VAL A 316 23.46 -0.84 -23.92
N ASP A 317 24.55 -1.55 -24.24
CA ASP A 317 25.52 -1.09 -25.23
C ASP A 317 25.12 -1.63 -26.62
N ALA A 318 24.71 -0.74 -27.51
CA ALA A 318 24.39 -1.07 -28.88
C ALA A 318 25.66 -0.94 -29.75
N PRO A 319 26.08 -2.00 -30.48
CA PRO A 319 27.36 -2.01 -31.19
C PRO A 319 27.43 -1.00 -32.35
N LYS A 320 26.28 -0.50 -32.81
CA LYS A 320 26.16 0.54 -33.84
C LYS A 320 24.80 1.20 -33.76
N ALA A 321 24.71 2.42 -34.26
CA ALA A 321 23.43 3.11 -34.34
C ALA A 321 22.50 2.46 -35.39
N GLY A 322 21.23 2.29 -35.06
CA GLY A 322 20.21 1.76 -35.97
C GLY A 322 19.00 1.15 -35.28
N PHE A 323 18.16 0.49 -36.07
CA PHE A 323 16.94 -0.15 -35.61
C PHE A 323 17.18 -1.58 -35.11
N TYR A 324 16.75 -1.83 -33.87
CA TYR A 324 16.77 -3.12 -33.18
C TYR A 324 15.36 -3.54 -32.78
N LYS A 325 15.16 -4.83 -32.51
CA LYS A 325 13.95 -5.32 -31.83
C LYS A 325 14.23 -5.54 -30.35
N ILE A 326 13.28 -5.23 -29.49
CA ILE A 326 13.38 -5.52 -28.06
C ILE A 326 12.53 -6.75 -27.77
N GLY A 327 13.19 -7.84 -27.39
CA GLY A 327 12.57 -9.07 -26.92
C GLY A 327 12.67 -9.21 -25.41
N MET A 328 11.79 -10.02 -24.84
CA MET A 328 11.75 -10.23 -23.40
C MET A 328 11.12 -11.56 -23.03
N ARG A 329 11.50 -12.06 -21.86
CA ARG A 329 10.82 -13.15 -21.18
C ARG A 329 10.14 -12.61 -19.93
N PHE A 330 8.82 -12.75 -19.88
CA PHE A 330 7.96 -12.14 -18.87
C PHE A 330 6.86 -13.08 -18.41
N LYS A 331 6.22 -12.76 -17.29
CA LYS A 331 5.07 -13.49 -16.74
C LYS A 331 4.11 -12.50 -16.07
N GLN A 332 2.82 -12.63 -16.34
CA GLN A 332 1.76 -11.87 -15.69
C GLN A 332 0.72 -12.88 -15.18
N TYR A 333 0.80 -13.23 -13.89
CA TYR A 333 0.06 -14.37 -13.34
C TYR A 333 -0.96 -13.98 -12.26
N LEU A 334 -1.04 -12.68 -11.93
CA LEU A 334 -1.85 -12.17 -10.82
C LEU A 334 -3.23 -11.71 -11.33
N ASN A 335 -3.28 -10.82 -12.33
CA ASN A 335 -4.55 -10.20 -12.72
C ASN A 335 -5.18 -10.85 -13.94
N ARG A 336 -5.88 -11.96 -13.67
CA ARG A 336 -6.58 -12.75 -14.69
C ARG A 336 -7.58 -11.90 -15.47
N GLY A 337 -7.35 -11.82 -16.78
CA GLY A 337 -8.23 -11.10 -17.70
C GLY A 337 -7.86 -9.63 -17.89
N PHE A 338 -6.94 -9.08 -17.10
CA PHE A 338 -6.37 -7.77 -17.35
C PHE A 338 -5.03 -7.89 -18.10
N ILE A 339 -4.65 -6.78 -18.71
CA ILE A 339 -3.29 -6.56 -19.19
C ILE A 339 -2.53 -5.76 -18.14
N SER A 340 -1.21 -5.78 -18.18
CA SER A 340 -0.36 -4.88 -17.40
C SER A 340 0.39 -3.98 -18.36
N PRO A 341 -0.10 -2.76 -18.65
CA PRO A 341 0.53 -1.88 -19.60
C PRO A 341 1.82 -1.26 -19.05
N ARG A 342 2.76 -0.94 -19.96
CA ARG A 342 4.01 -0.25 -19.65
C ARG A 342 4.26 0.90 -20.61
N TYR A 343 4.56 2.06 -20.04
CA TYR A 343 5.08 3.21 -20.74
C TYR A 343 6.59 3.01 -20.96
N LEU A 344 7.01 2.88 -22.22
CA LEU A 344 8.38 2.56 -22.59
C LEU A 344 9.11 3.79 -23.15
N THR A 345 10.24 4.14 -22.55
CA THR A 345 11.14 5.17 -23.08
C THR A 345 12.49 4.60 -23.48
N ILE A 346 13.09 5.18 -24.52
CA ILE A 346 14.47 4.94 -24.94
C ILE A 346 15.24 6.23 -24.72
N ASN A 347 16.33 6.20 -23.96
CA ASN A 347 17.13 7.38 -23.64
C ASN A 347 16.30 8.53 -23.00
N GLY A 348 15.28 8.18 -22.21
CA GLY A 348 14.39 9.13 -21.54
C GLY A 348 13.30 9.75 -22.42
N GLU A 349 13.19 9.35 -23.69
CA GLU A 349 12.16 9.83 -24.61
C GLU A 349 11.20 8.71 -25.03
N LEU A 350 9.92 9.05 -25.16
CA LEU A 350 8.91 8.17 -25.75
C LEU A 350 9.13 8.10 -27.27
N PRO A 351 9.46 6.92 -27.84
CA PRO A 351 9.85 6.85 -29.25
C PRO A 351 8.68 7.05 -30.23
N PHE A 352 7.50 6.52 -29.90
CA PHE A 352 6.27 6.60 -30.71
C PHE A 352 5.04 6.37 -29.82
N ALA A 353 3.84 6.74 -30.31
CA ALA A 353 2.61 6.71 -29.54
C ALA A 353 2.29 5.34 -28.93
N GLU A 354 2.43 4.27 -29.70
CA GLU A 354 2.15 2.89 -29.28
C GLU A 354 3.12 2.38 -28.20
N ALA A 355 4.28 3.03 -28.00
CA ALA A 355 5.20 2.69 -26.91
C ALA A 355 4.73 3.24 -25.55
N ALA A 356 3.76 4.16 -25.53
CA ALA A 356 3.18 4.69 -24.29
C ALA A 356 2.35 3.61 -23.57
N GLU A 357 1.88 2.60 -24.31
CA GLU A 357 1.07 1.51 -23.78
C GLU A 357 1.50 0.16 -24.35
N THR A 358 2.67 -0.31 -23.94
CA THR A 358 3.13 -1.66 -24.27
C THR A 358 2.39 -2.67 -23.40
N GLN A 359 1.57 -3.54 -24.02
CA GLN A 359 0.65 -4.41 -23.29
C GLN A 359 1.23 -5.80 -22.97
N PHE A 360 1.06 -6.24 -21.73
CA PHE A 360 1.43 -7.57 -21.26
C PHE A 360 0.20 -8.33 -20.78
N ALA A 361 -0.21 -9.37 -21.52
CA ALA A 361 -1.41 -10.14 -21.19
C ALA A 361 -1.16 -11.18 -20.10
N TYR A 362 -2.22 -11.50 -19.36
CA TYR A 362 -2.21 -12.59 -18.39
C TYR A 362 -1.82 -13.94 -19.01
N ASP A 363 -0.78 -14.56 -18.45
CA ASP A 363 -0.41 -15.95 -18.66
C ASP A 363 0.21 -16.48 -17.37
N PRO A 364 -0.31 -17.59 -16.80
CA PRO A 364 0.26 -18.17 -15.59
C PRO A 364 1.67 -18.75 -15.81
N ASP A 365 2.05 -19.03 -17.06
CA ASP A 365 3.38 -19.51 -17.43
C ASP A 365 4.24 -18.37 -18.00
N TRP A 366 5.56 -18.58 -18.06
CA TRP A 366 6.47 -17.64 -18.72
C TRP A 366 6.19 -17.53 -20.22
N VAL A 367 6.21 -16.31 -20.74
CA VAL A 367 6.07 -15.98 -22.15
C VAL A 367 7.38 -15.36 -22.64
N THR A 368 7.76 -15.63 -23.90
CA THR A 368 8.88 -14.96 -24.55
C THR A 368 8.39 -14.39 -25.87
N GLY A 369 8.60 -13.09 -26.08
CA GLY A 369 8.12 -12.38 -27.26
C GLY A 369 8.86 -11.07 -27.50
N TYR A 370 8.72 -10.55 -28.71
CA TYR A 370 9.11 -9.19 -29.04
C TYR A 370 8.02 -8.21 -28.63
N LEU A 371 8.42 -7.00 -28.27
CA LEU A 371 7.49 -5.88 -28.24
C LEU A 371 6.88 -5.70 -29.62
N SER A 372 5.55 -5.76 -29.68
CA SER A 372 4.81 -5.85 -30.92
C SER A 372 3.44 -5.18 -30.79
N GLY A 373 2.93 -4.73 -31.92
CA GLY A 373 1.55 -4.26 -32.09
C GLY A 373 0.73 -5.18 -32.96
N GLU A 374 -0.45 -4.70 -33.38
CA GLU A 374 -1.33 -5.45 -34.29
C GLU A 374 -0.65 -5.82 -35.62
N ASP A 375 0.25 -4.96 -36.12
CA ASP A 375 0.92 -5.11 -37.41
C ASP A 375 2.29 -5.84 -37.34
N GLY A 376 2.73 -6.27 -36.15
CA GLY A 376 3.95 -7.05 -35.93
C GLY A 376 4.95 -6.43 -34.95
N ASP A 377 6.18 -6.96 -34.95
CA ASP A 377 7.25 -6.51 -34.04
C ASP A 377 7.66 -5.06 -34.31
N TYR A 378 7.87 -4.30 -33.25
CA TYR A 378 8.38 -2.93 -33.34
C TYR A 378 9.90 -2.88 -33.47
N TYR A 379 10.37 -1.90 -34.22
CA TYR A 379 11.78 -1.50 -34.29
C TYR A 379 12.03 -0.24 -33.45
N PHE A 380 13.06 -0.28 -32.62
CA PHE A 380 13.51 0.83 -31.78
C PHE A 380 14.87 1.30 -32.25
N TYR A 381 15.03 2.60 -32.45
CA TYR A 381 16.31 3.20 -32.79
C TYR A 381 17.18 3.34 -31.54
N LEU A 382 18.39 2.79 -31.60
CA LEU A 382 19.41 2.94 -30.56
C LEU A 382 20.61 3.69 -31.14
N ASN A 383 21.24 4.53 -30.30
CA ASN A 383 22.51 5.18 -30.60
C ASN A 383 23.66 4.16 -30.53
N GLU A 384 24.79 4.44 -31.16
CA GLU A 384 26.01 3.63 -30.94
C GLU A 384 26.54 3.84 -29.51
N GLY A 385 26.86 2.75 -28.81
CA GLY A 385 27.29 2.75 -27.42
C GLY A 385 26.12 2.64 -26.44
N GLU A 386 26.25 3.29 -25.29
CA GLU A 386 25.31 3.20 -24.18
C GLU A 386 23.94 3.82 -24.51
N ASN A 387 22.88 3.07 -24.25
CA ASN A 387 21.49 3.51 -24.30
C ASN A 387 20.75 3.06 -23.04
N THR A 388 19.69 3.77 -22.66
CA THR A 388 18.80 3.36 -21.58
C THR A 388 17.44 2.92 -22.11
N ILE A 389 16.88 1.89 -21.47
CA ILE A 389 15.52 1.42 -21.67
C ILE A 389 14.82 1.54 -20.33
N SER A 390 13.74 2.32 -20.26
CA SER A 390 12.95 2.45 -19.03
C SER A 390 11.51 2.04 -19.30
N MET A 391 10.94 1.29 -18.37
CA MET A 391 9.53 0.93 -18.37
C MET A 391 8.88 1.45 -17.09
N THR A 392 7.74 2.12 -17.25
CA THR A 392 6.92 2.62 -16.14
C THR A 392 5.54 1.95 -16.18
N ALA A 393 5.04 1.47 -15.05
CA ALA A 393 3.66 0.98 -14.95
C ALA A 393 2.68 2.14 -15.20
N THR A 394 1.74 1.94 -16.12
CA THR A 394 0.73 2.94 -16.50
C THR A 394 -0.61 2.24 -16.70
N LEU A 395 -1.69 2.93 -16.37
CA LEU A 395 -3.04 2.48 -16.69
C LEU A 395 -3.35 2.55 -18.20
N GLY A 396 -2.72 3.49 -18.92
CA GLY A 396 -3.02 3.73 -20.34
C GLY A 396 -4.52 3.93 -20.58
N GLU A 397 -5.07 3.24 -21.58
CA GLU A 397 -6.50 3.20 -21.91
C GLU A 397 -7.42 2.72 -20.76
N LEU A 398 -6.88 2.08 -19.72
CA LEU A 398 -7.67 1.67 -18.56
C LEU A 398 -8.08 2.85 -17.67
N THR A 399 -7.42 4.01 -17.79
CA THR A 399 -7.70 5.20 -16.98
C THR A 399 -9.16 5.65 -17.12
N ASP A 400 -9.66 5.76 -18.35
CA ASP A 400 -11.05 6.11 -18.63
C ASP A 400 -12.05 5.17 -17.92
N ALA A 401 -11.74 3.88 -17.87
CA ALA A 401 -12.60 2.90 -17.21
C ALA A 401 -12.57 3.07 -15.69
N VAL A 402 -11.39 3.35 -15.13
CA VAL A 402 -11.17 3.63 -13.70
C VAL A 402 -11.93 4.89 -13.29
N ASP A 403 -11.81 5.98 -14.07
CA ASP A 403 -12.45 7.26 -13.77
C ASP A 403 -13.97 7.14 -13.79
N LEU A 404 -14.52 6.52 -14.83
CA LEU A 404 -15.97 6.31 -14.95
C LEU A 404 -16.53 5.43 -13.81
N VAL A 405 -15.80 4.40 -13.38
CA VAL A 405 -16.24 3.57 -12.26
C VAL A 405 -16.07 4.30 -10.94
N SER A 406 -14.98 5.02 -10.73
CA SER A 406 -14.72 5.82 -9.52
C SER A 406 -15.79 6.91 -9.33
N GLU A 407 -16.17 7.59 -10.41
CA GLU A 407 -17.30 8.53 -10.40
C GLU A 407 -18.61 7.81 -10.04
N SER A 408 -18.83 6.62 -10.59
CA SER A 408 -20.02 5.85 -10.25
C SER A 408 -20.05 5.42 -8.79
N VAL A 409 -18.90 5.00 -8.24
CA VAL A 409 -18.74 4.70 -6.82
C VAL A 409 -19.10 5.93 -5.98
N ASN A 410 -18.61 7.12 -6.31
CA ASN A 410 -18.91 8.36 -5.60
C ASN A 410 -20.41 8.70 -5.64
N ASN A 411 -21.00 8.76 -6.83
CA ASN A 411 -22.41 9.10 -6.98
C ASN A 411 -23.34 8.07 -6.31
N LEU A 412 -23.01 6.78 -6.39
CA LEU A 412 -23.77 5.71 -5.75
C LEU A 412 -23.59 5.71 -4.23
N ASN A 413 -22.42 6.13 -3.72
CA ASN A 413 -22.20 6.36 -2.28
C ASN A 413 -23.04 7.52 -1.77
N ASP A 414 -23.11 8.63 -2.50
CA ASP A 414 -23.97 9.76 -2.14
C ASP A 414 -25.45 9.35 -2.14
N LEU A 415 -25.87 8.63 -3.18
CA LEU A 415 -27.22 8.07 -3.24
C LEU A 415 -27.51 7.10 -2.09
N TYR A 416 -26.55 6.25 -1.72
CA TYR A 416 -26.66 5.36 -0.57
C TYR A 416 -26.88 6.14 0.73
N ARG A 417 -26.11 7.22 0.96
CA ARG A 417 -26.25 8.11 2.11
C ARG A 417 -27.62 8.79 2.16
N GLU A 418 -28.13 9.27 1.02
CA GLU A 418 -29.47 9.85 0.94
C GLU A 418 -30.58 8.83 1.21
N ILE A 419 -30.41 7.59 0.74
CA ILE A 419 -31.33 6.49 1.04
C ILE A 419 -31.32 6.17 2.54
N THR A 420 -30.12 5.97 3.13
CA THR A 420 -29.99 5.64 4.56
C THR A 420 -30.49 6.78 5.44
N ALA A 421 -30.46 8.02 4.97
CA ALA A 421 -31.10 9.15 5.64
C ALA A 421 -32.61 9.03 5.85
N ILE A 422 -33.28 8.28 4.99
CA ILE A 422 -34.72 8.07 5.04
C ILE A 422 -35.03 6.73 5.71
N THR A 423 -34.22 5.71 5.42
CA THR A 423 -34.51 4.32 5.79
C THR A 423 -33.82 3.86 7.07
N GLY A 424 -32.74 4.51 7.47
CA GLY A 424 -31.70 3.96 8.35
C GLY A 424 -30.82 2.95 7.60
N THR A 425 -29.65 2.64 8.17
CA THR A 425 -28.71 1.62 7.64
C THR A 425 -29.23 0.19 7.80
N SER A 426 -30.09 -0.05 8.80
CA SER A 426 -30.78 -1.33 9.06
C SER A 426 -32.31 -1.16 9.00
N PRO A 427 -32.90 -0.99 7.81
CA PRO A 427 -34.30 -0.64 7.66
C PRO A 427 -35.26 -1.80 7.96
N ASP A 428 -36.39 -1.49 8.63
CA ASP A 428 -37.51 -2.43 8.77
C ASP A 428 -38.10 -2.78 7.40
N LEU A 429 -37.96 -4.05 7.02
CA LEU A 429 -38.42 -4.62 5.74
C LEU A 429 -39.95 -4.55 5.53
N TYR A 430 -40.72 -4.30 6.59
CA TYR A 430 -42.18 -4.22 6.54
C TYR A 430 -42.72 -2.80 6.53
N ARG A 431 -41.85 -1.79 6.59
CA ARG A 431 -42.22 -0.37 6.56
C ARG A 431 -42.16 0.19 5.14
N ASP A 432 -43.21 0.89 4.72
CA ASP A 432 -43.18 1.70 3.51
C ASP A 432 -42.58 3.08 3.85
N TYR A 433 -41.35 3.31 3.41
CA TYR A 433 -40.62 4.55 3.65
C TYR A 433 -41.07 5.70 2.76
N SER A 434 -41.96 5.44 1.78
CA SER A 434 -42.37 6.42 0.77
C SER A 434 -41.15 7.09 0.11
N ILE A 435 -40.14 6.29 -0.24
CA ILE A 435 -38.82 6.79 -0.67
C ILE A 435 -38.92 7.80 -1.81
N MET A 436 -39.81 7.57 -2.79
CA MET A 436 -40.03 8.47 -3.93
C MET A 436 -40.66 9.84 -3.56
N VAL A 437 -41.11 10.02 -2.33
CA VAL A 437 -41.58 11.33 -1.82
C VAL A 437 -40.41 12.16 -1.31
N TYR A 438 -39.45 11.52 -0.66
CA TYR A 438 -38.29 12.17 -0.04
C TYR A 438 -37.10 12.26 -1.00
N LEU A 439 -36.98 11.29 -1.92
CA LEU A 439 -35.93 11.17 -2.92
C LEU A 439 -36.52 10.89 -4.31
N PRO A 440 -37.23 11.87 -4.91
CA PRO A 440 -37.90 11.71 -6.21
C PRO A 440 -36.94 11.41 -7.38
N GLU A 441 -35.67 11.78 -7.28
CA GLU A 441 -34.59 11.62 -8.25
C GLU A 441 -33.91 10.24 -8.20
N LEU A 442 -34.22 9.40 -7.21
CA LEU A 442 -33.60 8.08 -7.00
C LEU A 442 -33.47 7.28 -8.30
N THR A 443 -34.55 7.17 -9.06
CA THR A 443 -34.57 6.40 -10.31
C THR A 443 -33.73 7.04 -11.41
N ASP A 444 -33.70 8.37 -11.47
CA ASP A 444 -32.96 9.10 -12.50
C ASP A 444 -31.45 8.93 -12.28
N VAL A 445 -30.99 9.03 -11.02
CA VAL A 445 -29.58 8.76 -10.66
C VAL A 445 -29.22 7.32 -11.03
N LEU A 446 -29.98 6.33 -10.57
CA LEU A 446 -29.70 4.92 -10.88
C LEU A 446 -29.66 4.62 -12.39
N GLU A 447 -30.47 5.28 -13.21
CA GLU A 447 -30.46 5.11 -14.67
C GLU A 447 -29.20 5.69 -15.32
N VAL A 448 -28.70 6.84 -14.84
CA VAL A 448 -27.43 7.44 -15.28
C VAL A 448 -26.27 6.52 -14.93
N GLU A 449 -26.21 6.08 -13.67
CA GLU A 449 -25.17 5.21 -13.14
C GLU A 449 -25.15 3.84 -13.85
N TYR A 450 -26.32 3.25 -14.09
CA TYR A 450 -26.44 2.03 -14.90
C TYR A 450 -25.88 2.23 -16.31
N THR A 451 -26.11 3.38 -16.92
CA THR A 451 -25.62 3.68 -18.27
C THR A 451 -24.10 3.84 -18.28
N ARG A 452 -23.53 4.50 -17.25
CA ARG A 452 -22.08 4.68 -17.10
C ARG A 452 -21.38 3.33 -16.93
N LEU A 453 -21.83 2.50 -15.99
CA LEU A 453 -21.25 1.16 -15.78
C LEU A 453 -21.40 0.26 -17.02
N ASN A 454 -22.52 0.35 -17.73
CA ASN A 454 -22.71 -0.39 -18.98
C ASN A 454 -21.76 0.07 -20.10
N ALA A 455 -21.38 1.35 -20.13
CA ALA A 455 -20.38 1.85 -21.08
C ALA A 455 -19.00 1.24 -20.77
N VAL A 456 -18.62 1.19 -19.49
CA VAL A 456 -17.37 0.56 -19.04
C VAL A 456 -17.32 -0.92 -19.40
N MET A 457 -18.40 -1.69 -19.19
CA MET A 457 -18.46 -3.08 -19.66
C MET A 457 -18.14 -3.22 -21.17
N GLY A 458 -18.63 -2.26 -21.97
CA GLY A 458 -18.38 -2.20 -23.40
C GLY A 458 -16.91 -1.97 -23.76
N MET A 459 -16.15 -1.23 -22.95
CA MET A 459 -14.71 -1.02 -23.14
C MET A 459 -13.93 -2.34 -23.05
N PHE A 460 -14.38 -3.27 -22.22
CA PHE A 460 -13.79 -4.61 -22.11
C PHE A 460 -14.36 -5.63 -23.11
N GLY A 461 -15.24 -5.20 -24.03
CA GLY A 461 -15.95 -6.08 -24.95
C GLY A 461 -16.96 -7.01 -24.27
N GLU A 462 -17.39 -6.69 -23.04
CA GLU A 462 -18.38 -7.45 -22.28
C GLU A 462 -19.78 -6.82 -22.41
N GLU A 463 -20.82 -7.62 -22.16
CA GLU A 463 -22.22 -7.17 -22.14
C GLU A 463 -22.86 -7.59 -20.81
N TYR A 464 -23.86 -6.82 -20.35
CA TYR A 464 -24.65 -7.15 -19.17
C TYR A 464 -25.20 -8.60 -19.22
N GLY A 465 -24.98 -9.35 -18.15
CA GLY A 465 -25.29 -10.78 -18.02
C GLY A 465 -24.20 -11.74 -18.54
N SER A 466 -23.09 -11.21 -19.06
CA SER A 466 -21.93 -11.98 -19.53
C SER A 466 -20.63 -11.27 -19.16
N ALA A 467 -20.41 -11.10 -17.85
CA ALA A 467 -19.24 -10.44 -17.30
C ALA A 467 -18.23 -11.45 -16.75
N ASN A 468 -16.96 -11.30 -17.12
CA ASN A 468 -15.84 -12.04 -16.52
C ASN A 468 -14.86 -11.07 -15.86
N LYS A 469 -14.50 -9.98 -16.56
CA LYS A 469 -13.65 -8.90 -16.03
C LYS A 469 -14.43 -7.85 -15.25
N THR A 470 -15.72 -7.69 -15.57
CA THR A 470 -16.58 -6.63 -15.01
C THR A 470 -17.72 -7.18 -14.14
N SER A 471 -17.49 -8.30 -13.45
CA SER A 471 -18.51 -8.97 -12.62
C SER A 471 -19.09 -8.06 -11.53
N ALA A 472 -18.24 -7.28 -10.86
CA ALA A 472 -18.66 -6.31 -9.85
C ALA A 472 -19.61 -5.23 -10.42
N LEU A 473 -19.29 -4.71 -11.62
CA LEU A 473 -20.15 -3.75 -12.34
C LEU A 473 -21.51 -4.40 -12.64
N ASN A 474 -21.50 -5.64 -13.13
CA ASN A 474 -22.73 -6.38 -13.42
C ASN A 474 -23.59 -6.61 -12.17
N ASP A 475 -22.99 -6.93 -11.03
CA ASP A 475 -23.70 -7.14 -9.76
C ASP A 475 -24.33 -5.83 -9.26
N MET A 476 -23.63 -4.70 -9.36
CA MET A 476 -24.19 -3.40 -9.03
C MET A 476 -25.36 -3.04 -9.96
N MET A 477 -25.18 -3.23 -11.26
CA MET A 477 -26.23 -3.06 -12.26
C MET A 477 -27.48 -3.92 -11.99
N ASP A 478 -27.30 -5.13 -11.48
CA ASP A 478 -28.38 -6.03 -11.05
C ASP A 478 -29.20 -5.46 -9.90
N VAL A 479 -28.56 -4.81 -8.94
CA VAL A 479 -29.24 -4.12 -7.83
C VAL A 479 -29.96 -2.87 -8.35
N MET A 480 -29.29 -2.04 -9.16
CA MET A 480 -29.87 -0.83 -9.74
C MET A 480 -31.15 -1.15 -10.54
N ILE A 481 -31.14 -2.18 -11.39
CA ILE A 481 -32.33 -2.59 -12.16
C ILE A 481 -33.52 -2.93 -11.25
N LYS A 482 -33.29 -3.55 -10.09
CA LYS A 482 -34.36 -3.92 -9.15
C LYS A 482 -34.97 -2.67 -8.53
N LEU A 483 -34.12 -1.72 -8.12
CA LEU A 483 -34.53 -0.45 -7.53
C LEU A 483 -35.21 0.49 -8.54
N ILE A 484 -34.72 0.56 -9.79
CA ILE A 484 -35.37 1.33 -10.86
C ILE A 484 -36.80 0.79 -11.12
N LYS A 485 -36.98 -0.53 -11.13
CA LYS A 485 -38.29 -1.15 -11.37
C LYS A 485 -39.26 -1.01 -10.20
N GLN A 486 -38.73 -1.08 -8.97
CA GLN A 486 -39.51 -1.03 -7.73
C GLN A 486 -38.75 -0.22 -6.68
N PRO A 487 -38.76 1.13 -6.74
CA PRO A 487 -37.99 1.96 -5.83
C PRO A 487 -38.43 1.80 -4.37
N ASN A 488 -39.72 1.52 -4.12
CA ASN A 488 -40.22 1.26 -2.77
C ASN A 488 -39.67 -0.05 -2.13
N ASP A 489 -39.02 -0.94 -2.91
CA ASP A 489 -38.31 -2.10 -2.37
C ASP A 489 -36.89 -1.72 -1.87
N VAL A 490 -36.55 -0.43 -1.74
CA VAL A 490 -35.22 0.03 -1.32
C VAL A 490 -34.73 -0.64 -0.02
N ALA A 491 -35.59 -0.75 0.99
CA ALA A 491 -35.24 -1.40 2.26
C ALA A 491 -34.83 -2.88 2.10
N LYS A 492 -35.38 -3.57 1.09
CA LYS A 492 -35.10 -4.99 0.82
C LYS A 492 -33.77 -5.20 0.09
N TYR A 493 -33.31 -4.21 -0.67
CA TYR A 493 -32.10 -4.31 -1.48
C TYR A 493 -30.94 -3.45 -0.97
N LEU A 494 -31.13 -2.71 0.12
CA LEU A 494 -30.11 -1.81 0.68
C LEU A 494 -28.80 -2.53 1.01
N SER A 495 -28.85 -3.69 1.65
CA SER A 495 -27.65 -4.51 1.93
C SER A 495 -26.96 -4.94 0.64
N ASN A 496 -27.71 -5.41 -0.36
CA ASN A 496 -27.13 -5.77 -1.65
C ASN A 496 -26.51 -4.57 -2.37
N PHE A 497 -27.12 -3.39 -2.25
CA PHE A 497 -26.59 -2.16 -2.81
C PHE A 497 -25.23 -1.82 -2.18
N SER A 498 -25.15 -1.84 -0.84
CA SER A 498 -23.90 -1.61 -0.10
C SER A 498 -22.83 -2.64 -0.43
N ASP A 499 -23.19 -3.93 -0.51
CA ASP A 499 -22.25 -5.02 -0.83
C ASP A 499 -21.72 -4.88 -2.27
N SER A 500 -22.61 -4.62 -3.24
CA SER A 500 -22.22 -4.42 -4.64
C SER A 500 -21.44 -3.13 -4.86
N LEU A 501 -21.73 -2.07 -4.10
CA LEU A 501 -20.96 -0.83 -4.12
C LEU A 501 -19.55 -1.03 -3.56
N SER A 502 -19.40 -1.83 -2.50
CA SER A 502 -18.09 -2.23 -1.98
C SER A 502 -17.30 -3.02 -3.03
N ALA A 503 -17.93 -4.02 -3.67
CA ALA A 503 -17.30 -4.79 -4.74
C ALA A 503 -16.92 -3.94 -5.97
N LEU A 504 -17.73 -2.93 -6.29
CA LEU A 504 -17.42 -1.97 -7.37
C LEU A 504 -16.15 -1.17 -7.05
N ALA A 505 -15.99 -0.76 -5.80
CA ALA A 505 -14.81 -0.06 -5.36
C ALA A 505 -13.57 -0.98 -5.25
N ASP A 506 -13.73 -2.23 -4.84
CA ASP A 506 -12.65 -3.23 -4.88
C ASP A 506 -12.18 -3.49 -6.32
N TRP A 507 -13.10 -3.43 -7.29
CA TRP A 507 -12.76 -3.53 -8.72
C TRP A 507 -11.86 -2.38 -9.17
N VAL A 508 -12.11 -1.15 -8.72
CA VAL A 508 -11.24 0.03 -8.97
C VAL A 508 -9.83 -0.21 -8.42
N THR A 509 -9.71 -0.74 -7.20
CA THR A 509 -8.40 -1.08 -6.63
C THR A 509 -7.70 -2.19 -7.43
N SER A 510 -8.45 -3.22 -7.85
CA SER A 510 -7.89 -4.39 -8.55
C SER A 510 -7.42 -4.08 -9.96
N ILE A 511 -8.06 -3.15 -10.67
CA ILE A 511 -7.64 -2.75 -12.02
C ILE A 511 -6.40 -1.84 -11.98
N ASN A 512 -6.18 -1.12 -10.87
CA ASN A 512 -4.97 -0.32 -10.63
C ASN A 512 -3.73 -1.17 -10.29
N ASP A 513 -3.93 -2.46 -10.03
CA ASP A 513 -2.84 -3.41 -9.81
C ASP A 513 -2.33 -3.93 -11.17
N LEU A 514 -1.10 -3.58 -11.54
CA LEU A 514 -0.53 -3.82 -12.87
C LEU A 514 0.74 -4.69 -12.82
N PRO A 515 0.72 -5.90 -12.25
CA PRO A 515 1.92 -6.68 -11.99
C PRO A 515 2.61 -7.16 -13.27
N LEU A 516 3.95 -7.17 -13.30
CA LEU A 516 4.70 -7.77 -14.40
C LEU A 516 6.03 -8.30 -13.87
N GLU A 517 6.30 -9.59 -14.06
CA GLU A 517 7.59 -10.19 -13.70
C GLU A 517 8.44 -10.41 -14.96
N LEU A 518 9.71 -10.02 -14.90
CA LEU A 518 10.69 -10.13 -15.99
C LEU A 518 11.85 -11.05 -15.59
N ASP A 519 12.34 -11.83 -16.55
CA ASP A 519 13.55 -12.67 -16.44
C ASP A 519 14.71 -12.04 -17.23
N TYR A 520 14.49 -11.68 -18.50
CA TYR A 520 15.49 -10.95 -19.27
C TYR A 520 14.87 -10.01 -20.30
N LEU A 521 15.66 -9.03 -20.71
CA LEU A 521 15.49 -8.24 -21.92
C LEU A 521 16.54 -8.66 -22.96
N ALA A 522 16.21 -8.53 -24.23
CA ALA A 522 17.09 -8.87 -25.34
C ALA A 522 16.99 -7.79 -26.42
N VAL A 523 18.08 -7.06 -26.67
CA VAL A 523 18.18 -6.13 -27.80
C VAL A 523 18.73 -6.89 -28.99
N CYS A 524 17.86 -7.17 -29.96
CA CYS A 524 18.10 -8.12 -31.03
C CYS A 524 18.26 -7.44 -32.39
N GLY A 525 19.21 -7.94 -33.19
CA GLY A 525 19.18 -7.68 -34.63
C GLY A 525 18.04 -8.44 -35.32
N ASP A 526 17.61 -7.97 -36.48
CA ASP A 526 16.54 -8.61 -37.25
C ASP A 526 16.92 -10.04 -37.68
N GLY A 527 15.95 -10.94 -37.59
CA GLY A 527 16.12 -12.37 -37.84
C GLY A 527 16.58 -13.20 -36.63
N TYR A 528 16.88 -12.60 -35.48
CA TYR A 528 17.16 -13.34 -34.25
C TYR A 528 15.90 -14.08 -33.76
N LYS A 529 16.10 -15.26 -33.16
CA LYS A 529 15.01 -16.06 -32.56
C LYS A 529 15.21 -16.10 -31.06
N LEU A 530 14.25 -15.55 -30.32
CA LEU A 530 14.29 -15.54 -28.87
C LEU A 530 14.33 -16.97 -28.29
N PRO A 531 14.98 -17.16 -27.12
CA PRO A 531 14.95 -18.42 -26.39
C PRO A 531 13.52 -18.91 -26.11
N LYS A 532 13.38 -20.20 -25.78
CA LYS A 532 12.08 -20.74 -25.38
C LYS A 532 11.72 -20.25 -23.98
N ALA A 533 10.47 -19.85 -23.80
CA ALA A 533 9.96 -19.39 -22.51
C ALA A 533 9.93 -20.49 -21.44
N ASN A 534 9.63 -21.74 -21.81
CA ASN A 534 9.43 -22.83 -20.86
C ASN A 534 10.22 -24.09 -21.21
N GLY A 535 10.53 -24.86 -20.16
CA GLY A 535 11.14 -26.17 -20.26
C GLY A 535 10.19 -27.22 -20.83
N ASN A 536 10.76 -28.24 -21.45
CA ASN A 536 10.01 -29.42 -21.88
C ASN A 536 9.75 -30.36 -20.67
N PHE A 537 8.78 -31.26 -20.78
CA PHE A 537 8.37 -32.21 -19.72
C PHE A 537 9.54 -32.92 -18.99
N PHE A 538 10.55 -33.38 -19.72
CA PHE A 538 11.70 -34.08 -19.12
C PHE A 538 12.63 -33.16 -18.34
N GLU A 539 12.78 -31.90 -18.76
CA GLU A 539 13.58 -30.92 -18.03
C GLU A 539 12.88 -30.57 -16.70
N ASN A 540 11.56 -30.38 -16.74
CA ASN A 540 10.76 -30.11 -15.53
C ASN A 540 10.77 -31.29 -14.55
N LEU A 541 10.70 -32.54 -15.04
CA LEU A 541 10.81 -33.73 -14.18
C LEU A 541 12.17 -33.81 -13.48
N ALA A 542 13.26 -33.50 -14.20
CA ALA A 542 14.59 -33.47 -13.63
C ALA A 542 14.74 -32.37 -12.57
N HIS A 543 14.15 -31.19 -12.81
CA HIS A 543 14.08 -30.12 -11.82
C HIS A 543 13.37 -30.55 -10.54
N THR A 544 12.16 -31.12 -10.65
CA THR A 544 11.41 -31.56 -9.45
C THR A 544 12.20 -32.59 -8.65
N TRP A 545 12.90 -33.51 -9.33
CA TRP A 545 13.75 -34.49 -8.66
C TRP A 545 14.95 -33.84 -7.95
N ASN A 546 15.65 -32.92 -8.62
CA ASN A 546 16.82 -32.24 -8.06
C ASN A 546 16.42 -31.32 -6.91
N SER A 547 15.33 -30.55 -7.04
CA SER A 547 14.80 -29.68 -5.99
C SER A 547 14.35 -30.49 -4.77
N PHE A 548 13.68 -31.62 -4.98
CA PHE A 548 13.32 -32.53 -3.90
C PHE A 548 14.56 -33.06 -3.16
N MET A 549 15.57 -33.56 -3.87
CA MET A 549 16.82 -34.02 -3.24
C MET A 549 17.55 -32.88 -2.52
N GLY A 550 17.62 -31.71 -3.16
CA GLY A 550 18.23 -30.50 -2.63
C GLY A 550 17.57 -30.02 -1.33
N SER A 551 16.25 -30.15 -1.20
CA SER A 551 15.52 -29.77 0.02
C SER A 551 15.91 -30.57 1.27
N PHE A 552 16.55 -31.74 1.14
CA PHE A 552 17.08 -32.52 2.27
C PHE A 552 18.56 -32.22 2.59
N THR A 553 19.27 -31.52 1.70
CA THR A 553 20.73 -31.32 1.81
C THR A 553 21.14 -29.85 1.87
N ASN A 554 20.31 -28.93 1.40
CA ASN A 554 20.56 -27.49 1.45
C ASN A 554 20.14 -26.95 2.83
N ASP A 555 21.10 -26.49 3.62
CA ASP A 555 20.85 -25.61 4.76
C ASP A 555 20.81 -24.20 4.18
N PHE A 556 19.69 -23.48 4.28
CA PHE A 556 19.41 -22.22 3.56
C PHE A 556 20.32 -21.04 3.96
N LYS A 557 21.47 -21.32 4.57
CA LYS A 557 22.53 -20.38 4.95
C LYS A 557 23.35 -19.97 3.72
N VAL A 558 23.62 -18.67 3.61
CA VAL A 558 24.54 -18.10 2.61
C VAL A 558 25.95 -18.53 2.99
N HIS A 559 26.62 -19.28 2.12
CA HIS A 559 27.99 -19.73 2.36
C HIS A 559 28.95 -18.75 1.69
N THR A 560 29.58 -17.88 2.47
CA THR A 560 30.74 -17.12 2.01
C THR A 560 31.92 -18.09 1.88
N GLU A 561 32.54 -18.18 0.71
CA GLU A 561 33.74 -19.01 0.48
C GLU A 561 34.89 -18.54 1.39
N SER A 562 34.96 -19.12 2.59
CA SER A 562 36.15 -19.13 3.43
C SER A 562 36.35 -20.55 3.95
N ASP A 563 37.47 -21.15 3.55
CA ASP A 563 37.85 -22.57 3.66
C ASP A 563 38.16 -23.00 5.11
N ASP A 564 37.56 -22.38 6.13
CA ASP A 564 37.84 -22.57 7.57
C ASP A 564 36.57 -22.79 8.44
N SER A 565 35.44 -23.19 7.83
CA SER A 565 34.11 -23.30 8.47
C SER A 565 33.91 -24.51 9.40
N LYS A 566 34.83 -24.78 10.32
CA LYS A 566 34.65 -25.79 11.38
C LYS A 566 35.19 -25.27 12.72
N ASP A 567 34.41 -24.39 13.38
CA ASP A 567 34.40 -24.13 14.85
C ASP A 567 33.87 -22.72 15.23
N ARG A 568 33.07 -22.03 14.38
CA ARG A 568 32.41 -20.78 14.83
C ARG A 568 31.33 -21.08 15.87
N LYS A 569 31.29 -20.24 16.89
CA LYS A 569 30.21 -20.19 17.89
C LYS A 569 28.89 -19.84 17.19
N GLN A 570 27.77 -20.37 17.67
CA GLN A 570 26.44 -20.17 17.08
C GLN A 570 25.49 -19.53 18.12
N LEU A 571 24.81 -18.44 17.74
CA LEU A 571 23.71 -17.85 18.50
C LEU A 571 22.39 -18.36 17.91
N ASP A 572 21.57 -19.03 18.72
CA ASP A 572 20.27 -19.53 18.30
C ASP A 572 19.17 -18.47 18.50
N VAL A 573 18.58 -18.01 17.40
CA VAL A 573 17.54 -16.97 17.40
C VAL A 573 16.23 -17.54 16.91
N TRP A 574 15.15 -17.43 17.68
CA TRP A 574 13.82 -17.82 17.21
C TRP A 574 12.95 -16.60 16.94
N VAL A 575 12.18 -16.67 15.87
CA VAL A 575 11.23 -15.65 15.46
C VAL A 575 9.82 -16.22 15.39
N THR A 576 8.84 -15.44 15.85
CA THR A 576 7.42 -15.84 15.89
C THR A 576 6.55 -15.08 14.88
N VAL A 577 7.06 -14.87 13.67
CA VAL A 577 6.34 -14.29 12.52
C VAL A 577 5.23 -15.21 12.01
N ASP A 578 4.23 -14.64 11.34
CA ASP A 578 3.11 -15.38 10.76
C ASP A 578 3.37 -15.82 9.32
N THR A 579 4.21 -15.08 8.59
CA THR A 579 4.50 -15.36 7.17
C THR A 579 5.92 -15.86 6.95
N ARG A 580 6.09 -16.63 5.86
CA ARG A 580 7.42 -17.05 5.42
C ARG A 580 8.23 -15.86 4.88
N THR A 581 7.56 -14.90 4.26
CA THR A 581 8.15 -13.66 3.73
C THR A 581 8.87 -12.89 4.84
N GLU A 582 8.19 -12.62 5.95
CA GLU A 582 8.80 -11.93 7.10
C GLU A 582 10.04 -12.67 7.63
N TYR A 583 10.00 -14.00 7.70
CA TYR A 583 11.16 -14.81 8.09
C TYR A 583 12.33 -14.64 7.11
N ASP A 584 12.06 -14.70 5.80
CA ASP A 584 13.09 -14.63 4.77
C ASP A 584 13.72 -13.22 4.73
N ILE A 585 12.93 -12.15 4.97
CA ILE A 585 13.46 -10.78 5.13
C ILE A 585 14.38 -10.68 6.36
N ILE A 586 13.98 -11.21 7.53
CA ILE A 586 14.83 -11.18 8.73
C ILE A 586 16.12 -11.95 8.48
N GLN A 587 16.03 -13.13 7.84
CA GLN A 587 17.20 -13.91 7.46
C GLN A 587 18.12 -13.14 6.49
N LYS A 588 17.56 -12.41 5.52
CA LYS A 588 18.30 -11.52 4.60
C LYS A 588 19.07 -10.45 5.38
N LEU A 589 18.42 -9.75 6.31
CA LEU A 589 19.05 -8.70 7.11
C LEU A 589 20.14 -9.26 8.03
N ILE A 590 19.91 -10.43 8.63
CA ILE A 590 20.91 -11.13 9.45
C ILE A 590 22.15 -11.47 8.61
N ASN A 591 21.95 -12.05 7.42
CA ASN A 591 23.05 -12.44 6.54
C ASN A 591 23.88 -11.23 6.13
N ALA A 592 23.25 -10.10 5.83
CA ALA A 592 23.94 -8.85 5.48
C ALA A 592 24.73 -8.29 6.68
N ALA A 593 24.11 -8.22 7.86
CA ALA A 593 24.73 -7.60 9.04
C ALA A 593 25.84 -8.47 9.67
N TYR A 594 25.76 -9.79 9.54
CA TYR A 594 26.66 -10.75 10.19
C TYR A 594 27.55 -11.53 9.22
N ALA A 595 27.66 -11.11 7.95
CA ALA A 595 28.48 -11.79 6.93
C ALA A 595 29.94 -12.04 7.38
N ASP A 596 30.55 -11.03 8.01
CA ASP A 596 31.93 -11.06 8.49
C ASP A 596 32.06 -11.32 10.01
N SER A 597 30.99 -11.81 10.64
CA SER A 597 30.95 -12.06 12.08
C SER A 597 31.83 -13.22 12.54
N GLU A 598 32.38 -13.11 13.75
CA GLU A 598 33.13 -14.18 14.44
C GLU A 598 32.21 -15.33 14.92
N TYR A 599 30.89 -15.14 14.89
CA TYR A 599 29.87 -16.12 15.27
C TYR A 599 28.73 -16.18 14.24
N ASP A 600 28.09 -17.33 14.14
CA ASP A 600 26.96 -17.58 13.24
C ASP A 600 25.63 -17.29 13.94
N ILE A 601 24.67 -16.71 13.21
CA ILE A 601 23.28 -16.57 13.66
C ILE A 601 22.44 -17.68 13.04
N ASN A 602 21.77 -18.46 13.86
CA ASN A 602 20.85 -19.51 13.42
C ASN A 602 19.41 -19.08 13.70
N LEU A 603 18.76 -18.50 12.68
CA LEU A 603 17.36 -18.12 12.77
C LEU A 603 16.45 -19.34 12.61
N SER A 604 15.38 -19.42 13.39
CA SER A 604 14.34 -20.45 13.25
C SER A 604 12.95 -19.84 13.41
N MET A 605 12.06 -20.15 12.47
CA MET A 605 10.64 -19.80 12.57
C MET A 605 9.93 -20.80 13.48
N VAL A 606 9.23 -20.31 14.49
CA VAL A 606 8.47 -21.15 15.43
C VAL A 606 7.11 -20.55 15.74
N GLN A 607 6.17 -21.39 16.16
CA GLN A 607 4.91 -20.90 16.72
C GLN A 607 5.15 -20.40 18.15
N ALA A 608 4.52 -19.28 18.53
CA ALA A 608 4.73 -18.66 19.85
C ALA A 608 4.53 -19.64 21.02
N ASP A 609 3.53 -20.52 20.94
CA ASP A 609 3.21 -21.51 21.99
C ASP A 609 4.30 -22.58 22.20
N THR A 610 5.28 -22.73 21.29
CA THR A 610 6.36 -23.72 21.43
C THR A 610 7.57 -23.18 22.20
N LEU A 611 7.72 -21.86 22.33
CA LEU A 611 8.90 -21.21 22.91
C LEU A 611 9.10 -21.65 24.37
N LEU A 612 8.09 -21.46 25.22
CA LEU A 612 8.20 -21.75 26.66
C LEU A 612 8.40 -23.25 26.96
N PRO A 613 7.63 -24.20 26.36
CA PRO A 613 7.90 -25.62 26.54
C PRO A 613 9.31 -26.05 26.10
N ALA A 614 9.84 -25.48 25.01
CA ALA A 614 11.18 -25.79 24.54
C ALA A 614 12.27 -25.28 25.49
N THR A 615 12.13 -24.05 25.98
CA THR A 615 13.03 -23.46 26.99
C THR A 615 13.05 -24.29 28.27
N VAL A 616 11.88 -24.70 28.78
CA VAL A 616 11.79 -25.57 29.98
C VAL A 616 12.45 -26.94 29.73
N ALA A 617 12.41 -27.44 28.49
CA ALA A 617 13.10 -28.67 28.10
C ALA A 617 14.61 -28.51 27.86
N GLY A 618 15.16 -27.29 27.97
CA GLY A 618 16.58 -26.97 27.74
C GLY A 618 16.99 -26.88 26.27
N ASN A 619 16.00 -26.76 25.36
CA ASN A 619 16.19 -26.67 23.91
C ASN A 619 15.53 -25.40 23.32
N GLY A 620 15.36 -24.35 24.14
CA GLY A 620 14.89 -23.05 23.66
C GLY A 620 16.01 -22.29 22.94
N PRO A 621 15.71 -21.12 22.35
CA PRO A 621 16.71 -20.25 21.73
C PRO A 621 17.54 -19.50 22.78
N ASP A 622 18.58 -18.80 22.34
CA ASP A 622 19.28 -17.76 23.10
C ASP A 622 18.50 -16.44 23.09
N VAL A 623 17.96 -16.07 21.92
CA VAL A 623 17.17 -14.84 21.71
C VAL A 623 15.83 -15.17 21.04
N ALA A 624 14.76 -14.55 21.51
CA ALA A 624 13.46 -14.57 20.86
C ALA A 624 13.13 -13.16 20.35
N ILE A 625 12.74 -13.03 19.08
CA ILE A 625 12.36 -11.76 18.46
C ILE A 625 10.94 -11.79 17.89
N GLN A 626 10.33 -10.61 17.75
CA GLN A 626 8.92 -10.44 17.37
C GLN A 626 7.96 -11.32 18.19
N ALA A 627 8.25 -11.46 19.48
CA ALA A 627 7.43 -12.16 20.46
C ALA A 627 6.31 -11.27 20.97
N SER A 628 5.19 -11.86 21.40
CA SER A 628 4.06 -11.07 21.92
C SER A 628 4.41 -10.31 23.20
N TYR A 629 3.71 -9.20 23.45
CA TYR A 629 3.87 -8.29 24.61
C TYR A 629 4.04 -8.97 25.98
N SER A 630 3.43 -10.13 26.20
CA SER A 630 3.41 -10.82 27.50
C SER A 630 4.55 -11.83 27.69
N MET A 631 5.27 -12.21 26.64
CA MET A 631 6.25 -13.30 26.70
C MET A 631 7.46 -13.00 27.59
N PRO A 632 8.12 -11.82 27.51
CA PRO A 632 9.29 -11.53 28.33
C PRO A 632 9.03 -11.70 29.83
N THR A 633 7.95 -11.12 30.34
CA THR A 633 7.57 -11.21 31.77
C THR A 633 7.08 -12.61 32.15
N ASN A 634 6.36 -13.31 31.26
CA ASN A 634 5.95 -14.69 31.51
C ASN A 634 7.15 -15.64 31.69
N PHE A 635 8.23 -15.41 30.94
CA PHE A 635 9.51 -16.11 31.11
C PHE A 635 10.23 -15.64 32.39
N ALA A 636 10.19 -14.34 32.70
CA ALA A 636 10.77 -13.79 33.93
C ALA A 636 10.18 -14.42 35.20
N TYR A 637 8.86 -14.63 35.27
CA TYR A 637 8.18 -15.32 36.39
C TYR A 637 8.76 -16.73 36.68
N ARG A 638 9.40 -17.34 35.66
CA ARG A 638 9.99 -18.68 35.71
C ARG A 638 11.51 -18.68 35.75
N ASN A 639 12.13 -17.51 35.94
CA ASN A 639 13.57 -17.30 35.85
C ASN A 639 14.16 -17.73 34.50
N ALA A 640 13.38 -17.62 33.42
CA ALA A 640 13.74 -18.07 32.08
C ALA A 640 14.06 -16.92 31.10
N ALA A 641 13.83 -15.66 31.50
CA ALA A 641 14.27 -14.46 30.77
C ALA A 641 15.44 -13.81 31.51
N TYR A 642 16.39 -13.25 30.75
CA TYR A 642 17.51 -12.51 31.31
C TYR A 642 17.10 -11.08 31.66
N ASP A 643 17.53 -10.58 32.82
CA ASP A 643 17.31 -9.19 33.23
C ASP A 643 18.28 -8.27 32.49
N LEU A 644 17.76 -7.47 31.57
CA LEU A 644 18.56 -6.59 30.72
C LEU A 644 19.15 -5.40 31.49
N THR A 645 18.62 -5.07 32.68
CA THR A 645 19.16 -3.98 33.52
C THR A 645 20.56 -4.28 34.05
N GLN A 646 21.02 -5.53 33.91
CA GLN A 646 22.38 -5.95 34.27
C GLN A 646 23.45 -5.49 33.27
N PHE A 647 23.06 -4.98 32.08
CA PHE A 647 24.00 -4.40 31.11
C PHE A 647 24.27 -2.92 31.41
N ASP A 648 25.54 -2.50 31.38
CA ASP A 648 25.97 -1.14 31.73
C ASP A 648 25.36 -0.05 30.81
N ASP A 649 25.07 -0.38 29.55
CA ASP A 649 24.50 0.50 28.52
C ASP A 649 22.96 0.39 28.41
N PHE A 650 22.29 -0.35 29.31
CA PHE A 650 20.85 -0.60 29.22
C PHE A 650 19.99 0.66 29.08
N GLU A 651 20.17 1.65 29.96
CA GLU A 651 19.35 2.88 29.96
C GLU A 651 19.57 3.72 28.69
N GLU A 652 20.79 3.69 28.11
CA GLU A 652 21.07 4.34 26.82
C GLU A 652 20.30 3.66 25.67
N VAL A 653 20.24 2.34 25.69
CA VAL A 653 19.51 1.56 24.68
C VAL A 653 17.99 1.69 24.87
N PHE A 654 17.49 1.66 26.10
CA PHE A 654 16.06 1.76 26.40
C PHE A 654 15.49 3.13 26.03
N ALA A 655 16.29 4.20 26.11
CA ALA A 655 15.89 5.56 25.71
C ALA A 655 15.51 5.70 24.21
N ARG A 656 15.72 4.67 23.39
CA ARG A 656 15.26 4.59 22.00
C ARG A 656 13.74 4.36 21.88
N PHE A 657 13.07 4.01 22.96
CA PHE A 657 11.66 3.61 23.00
C PHE A 657 10.86 4.50 23.96
N PRO A 658 9.51 4.53 23.85
CA PRO A 658 8.68 5.27 24.79
C PRO A 658 8.84 4.76 26.23
N GLU A 659 9.11 5.64 27.20
CA GLU A 659 9.34 5.21 28.59
C GLU A 659 8.11 4.49 29.18
N GLY A 660 6.91 4.95 28.81
CA GLY A 660 5.66 4.37 29.34
C GLY A 660 5.39 2.92 28.90
N VAL A 661 6.08 2.38 27.89
CA VAL A 661 5.95 0.95 27.53
C VAL A 661 6.80 0.02 28.40
N ARG A 662 7.70 0.58 29.22
CA ARG A 662 8.53 -0.18 30.19
C ARG A 662 7.69 -1.07 31.10
N SER A 663 6.48 -0.64 31.45
CA SER A 663 5.57 -1.39 32.32
C SER A 663 5.16 -2.77 31.78
N PHE A 664 5.16 -3.00 30.45
CA PHE A 664 4.93 -4.34 29.89
C PHE A 664 6.08 -5.32 30.19
N LEU A 665 7.29 -4.78 30.37
CA LEU A 665 8.56 -5.52 30.36
C LEU A 665 9.16 -5.68 31.76
N GLU A 666 8.59 -4.97 32.75
CA GLU A 666 9.10 -4.90 34.11
C GLU A 666 8.54 -6.03 34.99
N TYR A 667 9.42 -6.66 35.77
CA TYR A 667 9.03 -7.60 36.82
C TYR A 667 10.05 -7.56 37.97
N GLU A 668 9.60 -7.46 39.23
CA GLU A 668 10.45 -7.41 40.43
C GLU A 668 11.65 -6.44 40.35
N GLY A 669 11.51 -5.33 39.62
CA GLY A 669 12.53 -4.29 39.45
C GLY A 669 13.55 -4.52 38.33
N GLY A 670 13.45 -5.63 37.59
CA GLY A 670 14.21 -5.90 36.36
C GLY A 670 13.38 -5.63 35.10
N VAL A 671 14.05 -5.50 33.95
CA VAL A 671 13.41 -5.31 32.63
C VAL A 671 13.86 -6.43 31.71
N TYR A 672 12.91 -7.17 31.14
CA TYR A 672 13.19 -8.47 30.53
C TYR A 672 13.10 -8.52 29.00
N GLY A 673 13.02 -7.37 28.34
CA GLY A 673 12.97 -7.30 26.88
C GLY A 673 13.03 -5.86 26.36
N PHE A 674 12.97 -5.72 25.04
CA PHE A 674 12.75 -4.45 24.35
C PHE A 674 11.53 -4.52 23.44
N PRO A 675 10.86 -3.37 23.20
CA PRO A 675 9.83 -3.32 22.18
C PRO A 675 10.48 -3.27 20.79
N ASP A 676 9.94 -4.04 19.85
CA ASP A 676 10.28 -3.94 18.41
C ASP A 676 9.13 -3.41 17.57
N GLN A 677 7.88 -3.57 18.06
CA GLN A 677 6.68 -2.99 17.47
C GLN A 677 5.97 -2.09 18.48
N LEU A 678 5.25 -1.07 18.00
CA LEU A 678 4.50 -0.12 18.82
C LEU A 678 3.18 0.24 18.14
N SER A 679 2.07 0.08 18.86
CA SER A 679 0.70 0.42 18.46
C SER A 679 0.07 1.27 19.55
N PHE A 680 -0.75 2.25 19.16
CA PHE A 680 -1.49 3.10 20.10
C PHE A 680 -2.63 3.84 19.38
N PRO A 681 -3.70 4.21 20.11
CA PRO A 681 -4.84 4.87 19.52
C PRO A 681 -4.60 6.35 19.21
N VAL A 682 -5.13 6.80 18.07
CA VAL A 682 -5.21 8.20 17.63
C VAL A 682 -6.63 8.51 17.17
N LEU A 683 -6.96 9.80 17.04
CA LEU A 683 -8.17 10.25 16.38
C LEU A 683 -7.88 10.41 14.88
N ILE A 684 -8.69 9.80 14.02
CA ILE A 684 -8.60 9.92 12.56
C ILE A 684 -9.91 10.53 12.07
N TYR A 685 -9.84 11.58 11.24
CA TYR A 685 -11.03 12.36 10.88
C TYR A 685 -10.97 12.93 9.46
N ARG A 686 -12.16 13.10 8.86
CA ARG A 686 -12.38 13.74 7.55
C ARG A 686 -12.43 15.25 7.69
N THR A 687 -11.40 15.94 7.17
CA THR A 687 -11.25 17.40 7.28
C THR A 687 -12.37 18.10 6.49
N ASP A 688 -12.63 17.65 5.27
CA ASP A 688 -13.66 18.17 4.38
C ASP A 688 -15.07 18.09 4.98
N ILE A 689 -15.41 16.97 5.62
CA ILE A 689 -16.72 16.75 6.24
C ILE A 689 -16.88 17.60 7.50
N LEU A 690 -15.87 17.65 8.39
CA LEU A 690 -15.96 18.48 9.59
C LEU A 690 -16.05 19.97 9.25
N GLU A 691 -15.30 20.43 8.25
CA GLU A 691 -15.37 21.81 7.77
C GLU A 691 -16.74 22.14 7.16
N ALA A 692 -17.29 21.25 6.33
CA ALA A 692 -18.62 21.44 5.73
C ALA A 692 -19.73 21.46 6.78
N ALA A 693 -19.63 20.63 7.81
CA ALA A 693 -20.57 20.59 8.94
C ALA A 693 -20.36 21.74 9.95
N GLY A 694 -19.28 22.52 9.83
CA GLY A 694 -18.90 23.55 10.79
C GLY A 694 -18.50 23.00 12.16
N LEU A 695 -18.04 21.75 12.20
CA LEU A 695 -17.59 21.04 13.39
C LEU A 695 -16.08 21.19 13.57
N LYS A 696 -15.62 21.20 14.82
CA LYS A 696 -14.19 21.20 15.15
C LYS A 696 -13.73 19.79 15.48
N VAL A 697 -12.45 19.52 15.26
CA VAL A 697 -11.81 18.29 15.72
C VAL A 697 -11.97 18.17 17.25
N PRO A 698 -12.51 17.06 17.77
CA PRO A 698 -12.77 16.90 19.20
C PRO A 698 -11.46 16.69 19.98
N GLU A 699 -11.20 17.54 20.97
CA GLU A 699 -10.02 17.44 21.85
C GLU A 699 -10.30 16.50 23.05
N THR A 700 -11.55 16.42 23.50
CA THR A 700 -11.95 15.63 24.68
C THR A 700 -13.06 14.61 24.38
N TRP A 701 -13.20 13.60 25.24
CA TRP A 701 -14.30 12.63 25.17
C TRP A 701 -15.68 13.30 25.23
N ASP A 702 -15.81 14.41 25.97
CA ASP A 702 -17.04 15.22 26.04
C ASP A 702 -17.31 15.94 24.72
N ASP A 703 -16.28 16.45 24.04
CA ASP A 703 -16.42 17.06 22.71
C ASP A 703 -16.85 16.02 21.68
N LEU A 704 -16.25 14.82 21.71
CA LEU A 704 -16.61 13.71 20.83
C LEU A 704 -18.08 13.30 21.06
N THR A 705 -18.48 13.09 22.31
CA THR A 705 -19.87 12.74 22.66
C THR A 705 -20.85 13.82 22.21
N SER A 706 -20.47 15.10 22.33
CA SER A 706 -21.31 16.23 21.90
C SER A 706 -21.41 16.36 20.38
N MET A 707 -20.44 15.82 19.63
CA MET A 707 -20.44 15.82 18.17
C MET A 707 -21.39 14.78 17.58
N ILE A 708 -21.57 13.61 18.23
CA ILE A 708 -22.35 12.48 17.72
C ILE A 708 -23.74 12.91 17.19
N PRO A 709 -24.57 13.67 17.93
CA PRO A 709 -25.91 14.04 17.44
C PRO A 709 -25.92 14.93 16.19
N TYR A 710 -24.85 15.68 15.94
CA TYR A 710 -24.73 16.51 14.73
C TYR A 710 -24.39 15.64 13.51
N LEU A 711 -23.50 14.66 13.69
CA LEU A 711 -23.18 13.69 12.64
C LEU A 711 -24.39 12.79 12.33
N GLU A 712 -25.11 12.34 13.36
CA GLU A 712 -26.33 11.53 13.19
C GLU A 712 -27.42 12.25 12.40
N ALA A 713 -27.54 13.58 12.53
CA ALA A 713 -28.52 14.37 11.78
C ALA A 713 -28.32 14.25 10.26
N ASP A 714 -27.07 14.01 9.84
CA ASP A 714 -26.66 13.80 8.44
C ASP A 714 -26.36 12.32 8.15
N ASN A 715 -26.81 11.40 9.01
CA ASN A 715 -26.65 9.93 8.92
C ASN A 715 -25.20 9.46 8.88
N MET A 716 -24.34 10.21 9.54
CA MET A 716 -22.97 9.85 9.82
C MET A 716 -22.85 9.33 11.25
N SER A 717 -21.81 8.55 11.51
CA SER A 717 -21.54 7.95 12.83
C SER A 717 -20.08 8.16 13.25
N VAL A 718 -19.80 7.86 14.51
CA VAL A 718 -18.44 7.81 15.05
C VAL A 718 -18.06 6.35 15.25
N TYR A 719 -16.80 6.01 14.98
CA TYR A 719 -16.27 4.70 15.35
C TYR A 719 -15.30 4.79 16.50
N LEU A 720 -15.45 3.87 17.46
CA LEU A 720 -14.47 3.63 18.51
C LEU A 720 -14.03 2.17 18.37
N ALA A 721 -12.72 1.94 18.24
CA ALA A 721 -12.19 0.59 18.10
C ALA A 721 -12.55 -0.30 19.31
N SER A 722 -13.50 -1.22 19.09
CA SER A 722 -14.02 -2.14 20.11
C SER A 722 -13.65 -3.60 19.91
N ASN A 723 -13.53 -4.05 18.66
CA ASN A 723 -13.40 -5.48 18.31
C ASN A 723 -12.04 -5.88 17.72
N GLU A 724 -11.33 -4.93 17.12
CA GLU A 724 -10.05 -5.19 16.47
C GLU A 724 -8.95 -5.04 17.51
N TYR A 725 -8.20 -6.13 17.73
CA TYR A 725 -7.00 -6.12 18.53
C TYR A 725 -5.83 -6.33 17.60
N LEU A 726 -4.95 -5.35 17.51
CA LEU A 726 -3.60 -5.61 17.05
C LEU A 726 -2.88 -6.33 18.19
N THR A 727 -2.76 -7.65 18.08
CA THR A 727 -1.71 -8.35 18.83
C THR A 727 -0.42 -8.14 18.06
N LEU A 728 0.43 -7.26 18.56
CA LEU A 728 1.76 -7.05 18.03
C LEU A 728 2.71 -8.14 18.54
N GLY A 729 3.56 -8.64 17.64
CA GLY A 729 4.46 -9.76 17.88
C GLY A 729 3.76 -11.10 18.14
N GLY A 730 4.26 -12.17 17.52
CA GLY A 730 3.88 -13.55 17.79
C GLY A 730 2.52 -13.96 17.21
N SER A 731 2.50 -15.10 16.50
CA SER A 731 1.24 -15.72 16.06
C SER A 731 0.23 -15.83 17.21
N SER A 732 -1.00 -15.36 16.97
CA SER A 732 -2.05 -15.17 17.99
C SER A 732 -2.11 -16.32 19.02
N SER A 733 -1.72 -16.03 20.28
CA SER A 733 -1.94 -17.01 21.35
C SER A 733 -3.44 -17.11 21.61
N SER A 734 -4.01 -18.30 21.52
CA SER A 734 -5.45 -18.51 21.80
C SER A 734 -5.85 -18.26 23.26
N THR A 735 -4.87 -17.98 24.14
CA THR A 735 -4.98 -17.95 25.60
C THR A 735 -4.90 -16.54 26.19
N THR A 736 -4.08 -15.63 25.62
CA THR A 736 -3.85 -14.28 26.14
C THR A 736 -4.50 -13.23 25.22
N MET A 737 -5.16 -12.24 25.80
CA MET A 737 -5.74 -11.13 25.04
C MET A 737 -5.54 -9.82 25.80
N PRO A 738 -5.05 -8.76 25.14
CA PRO A 738 -4.82 -7.49 25.80
C PRO A 738 -6.13 -6.81 26.20
N VAL A 739 -6.07 -5.91 27.17
CA VAL A 739 -7.19 -5.04 27.48
C VAL A 739 -7.38 -4.01 26.35
N ASN A 740 -8.62 -3.61 26.07
CA ASN A 740 -8.91 -2.65 25.01
C ASN A 740 -8.21 -1.29 25.29
N ALA A 741 -7.50 -0.76 24.30
CA ALA A 741 -6.67 0.43 24.45
C ALA A 741 -7.49 1.70 24.72
N ILE A 742 -8.70 1.85 24.17
CA ILE A 742 -9.57 3.00 24.44
C ILE A 742 -10.00 3.00 25.91
N PHE A 743 -10.45 1.85 26.41
CA PHE A 743 -10.83 1.70 27.82
C PHE A 743 -9.66 2.01 28.76
N LEU A 744 -8.48 1.46 28.50
CA LEU A 744 -7.27 1.75 29.30
C LEU A 744 -6.88 3.23 29.23
N SER A 745 -6.97 3.86 28.06
CA SER A 745 -6.69 5.29 27.90
C SER A 745 -7.63 6.13 28.78
N MET A 746 -8.94 5.87 28.72
CA MET A 746 -9.93 6.56 29.57
C MET A 746 -9.66 6.35 31.07
N LEU A 747 -9.17 5.17 31.46
CA LEU A 747 -8.79 4.84 32.84
C LEU A 747 -7.58 5.68 33.29
N TYR A 748 -6.51 5.66 32.51
CA TYR A 748 -5.26 6.34 32.82
C TYR A 748 -5.37 7.86 32.79
N GLN A 749 -6.13 8.42 31.85
CA GLN A 749 -6.39 9.87 31.77
C GLN A 749 -7.17 10.40 32.99
N LYS A 750 -7.86 9.53 33.74
CA LYS A 750 -8.50 9.86 35.03
C LYS A 750 -7.58 9.64 36.23
N GLY A 751 -6.33 9.23 36.00
CA GLY A 751 -5.33 8.96 37.04
C GLY A 751 -5.52 7.62 37.77
N TYR A 752 -6.26 6.68 37.19
CA TYR A 752 -6.49 5.36 37.79
C TYR A 752 -5.54 4.30 37.23
N GLU A 753 -5.09 3.38 38.08
CA GLU A 753 -4.27 2.23 37.69
C GLU A 753 -5.10 0.95 37.60
N LEU A 754 -4.79 0.07 36.65
CA LEU A 754 -5.50 -1.20 36.44
C LEU A 754 -5.33 -2.18 37.61
N TYR A 755 -4.13 -2.20 38.20
CA TYR A 755 -3.75 -3.06 39.32
C TYR A 755 -3.34 -2.23 40.53
N ASN A 756 -3.44 -2.80 41.73
CA ASN A 756 -2.96 -2.15 42.94
C ASN A 756 -1.43 -2.01 42.94
N GLU A 757 -0.88 -1.14 43.81
CA GLU A 757 0.57 -0.87 43.87
C GLU A 757 1.44 -2.12 44.03
N ASP A 758 0.93 -3.13 44.77
CA ASP A 758 1.63 -4.40 45.01
C ASP A 758 1.46 -5.44 43.88
N ASN A 759 0.71 -5.13 42.81
CA ASN A 759 0.44 -6.01 41.68
C ASN A 759 -0.17 -7.38 42.09
N THR A 760 -1.04 -7.37 43.10
CA THR A 760 -1.68 -8.56 43.68
C THR A 760 -3.18 -8.69 43.37
N ALA A 761 -3.82 -7.62 42.89
CA ALA A 761 -5.24 -7.59 42.55
C ALA A 761 -5.54 -6.47 41.54
N THR A 762 -6.64 -6.59 40.80
CA THR A 762 -7.15 -5.48 39.98
C THR A 762 -7.89 -4.45 40.84
N ASN A 763 -7.77 -3.16 40.50
CA ASN A 763 -8.54 -2.08 41.13
C ASN A 763 -9.95 -1.91 40.54
N LEU A 764 -10.32 -2.70 39.51
CA LEU A 764 -11.59 -2.55 38.79
C LEU A 764 -12.84 -2.79 39.66
N ASP A 765 -12.70 -3.27 40.90
CA ASP A 765 -13.81 -3.40 41.86
C ASP A 765 -14.15 -2.07 42.57
N GLN A 766 -13.33 -1.04 42.37
CA GLN A 766 -13.57 0.31 42.87
C GLN A 766 -14.63 1.03 42.04
N THR A 767 -15.53 1.75 42.71
CA THR A 767 -16.68 2.42 42.06
C THR A 767 -16.26 3.36 40.94
N ASP A 768 -15.21 4.16 41.15
CA ASP A 768 -14.78 5.14 40.16
C ASP A 768 -14.23 4.50 38.88
N LEU A 769 -13.59 3.33 38.96
CA LEU A 769 -13.08 2.60 37.81
C LEU A 769 -14.19 1.85 37.07
N MET A 770 -15.17 1.29 37.80
CA MET A 770 -16.37 0.72 37.16
C MET A 770 -17.16 1.78 36.40
N MET A 771 -17.17 3.04 36.87
CA MET A 771 -17.77 4.15 36.13
C MET A 771 -17.06 4.43 34.81
N VAL A 772 -15.73 4.27 34.72
CA VAL A 772 -15.02 4.37 33.43
C VAL A 772 -15.48 3.30 32.45
N PHE A 773 -15.67 2.06 32.93
CA PHE A 773 -16.17 0.97 32.08
C PHE A 773 -17.59 1.27 31.59
N LYS A 774 -18.44 1.79 32.48
CA LYS A 774 -19.79 2.25 32.13
C LYS A 774 -19.73 3.34 31.05
N ASP A 775 -18.96 4.41 31.27
CA ASP A 775 -18.83 5.53 30.33
C ASP A 775 -18.38 5.02 28.94
N TRP A 776 -17.44 4.08 28.89
CA TRP A 776 -17.00 3.46 27.64
C TRP A 776 -18.12 2.65 26.96
N THR A 777 -18.84 1.80 27.70
CA THR A 777 -19.94 0.99 27.13
C THR A 777 -21.15 1.82 26.68
N GLU A 778 -21.37 2.99 27.29
CA GLU A 778 -22.50 3.87 26.97
C GLU A 778 -22.39 4.55 25.60
N TYR A 779 -21.21 4.62 24.99
CA TYR A 779 -21.10 4.96 23.57
C TYR A 779 -21.89 3.99 22.69
N TYR A 780 -21.93 2.71 23.04
CA TYR A 780 -22.62 1.70 22.24
C TYR A 780 -24.08 1.52 22.68
N THR A 781 -24.34 1.47 24.00
CA THR A 781 -25.68 1.21 24.52
C THR A 781 -26.58 2.45 24.51
N ASN A 782 -26.03 3.65 24.73
CA ASN A 782 -26.80 4.90 24.76
C ASN A 782 -26.65 5.73 23.47
N GLN A 783 -25.43 5.87 22.93
CA GLN A 783 -25.20 6.63 21.68
C GLN A 783 -25.36 5.76 20.42
N GLY A 784 -25.61 4.45 20.56
CA GLY A 784 -25.94 3.58 19.42
C GLY A 784 -24.79 3.31 18.46
N LEU A 785 -23.53 3.56 18.84
CA LEU A 785 -22.38 3.29 17.97
C LEU A 785 -22.31 1.79 17.61
N GLU A 786 -22.00 1.48 16.35
CA GLU A 786 -21.79 0.10 15.90
C GLU A 786 -20.41 -0.38 16.36
N TYR A 787 -20.36 -1.47 17.14
CA TYR A 787 -19.10 -2.03 17.64
C TYR A 787 -18.35 -2.89 16.61
N SER A 788 -18.93 -3.12 15.43
CA SER A 788 -18.36 -3.89 14.32
C SER A 788 -18.84 -3.33 12.98
N VAL A 789 -17.92 -2.81 12.16
CA VAL A 789 -18.21 -2.19 10.86
C VAL A 789 -17.16 -2.57 9.82
N ASN A 790 -17.45 -2.40 8.52
CA ASN A 790 -16.41 -2.31 7.50
C ASN A 790 -15.81 -0.89 7.55
N LEU A 791 -14.80 -0.71 8.41
CA LEU A 791 -14.26 0.60 8.74
C LEU A 791 -13.68 1.32 7.53
N THR A 792 -12.95 0.60 6.68
CA THR A 792 -12.25 1.18 5.52
C THR A 792 -13.26 1.79 4.57
N THR A 793 -14.28 1.03 4.20
CA THR A 793 -15.35 1.51 3.32
C THR A 793 -16.08 2.67 3.97
N ARG A 794 -16.53 2.55 5.23
CA ARG A 794 -17.36 3.60 5.85
C ARG A 794 -16.61 4.90 6.12
N PHE A 795 -15.31 4.85 6.39
CA PHE A 795 -14.50 6.07 6.49
C PHE A 795 -14.30 6.73 5.11
N ARG A 796 -13.99 5.92 4.10
CA ARG A 796 -13.83 6.35 2.70
C ARG A 796 -15.08 7.04 2.15
N THR A 797 -16.25 6.46 2.36
CA THR A 797 -17.55 7.03 1.95
C THR A 797 -17.99 8.23 2.78
N GLY A 798 -17.31 8.52 3.89
CA GLY A 798 -17.70 9.58 4.82
C GLY A 798 -18.88 9.22 5.72
N GLU A 799 -19.35 7.96 5.73
CA GLU A 799 -20.36 7.49 6.69
C GLU A 799 -19.82 7.50 8.13
N ILE A 800 -18.52 7.27 8.30
CA ILE A 800 -17.79 7.41 9.57
C ILE A 800 -16.71 8.47 9.37
N PRO A 801 -17.04 9.77 9.49
CA PRO A 801 -16.08 10.84 9.27
C PRO A 801 -15.11 11.03 10.45
N VAL A 802 -15.37 10.40 11.60
CA VAL A 802 -14.52 10.48 12.80
C VAL A 802 -14.39 9.10 13.42
N MET A 803 -13.16 8.68 13.69
CA MET A 803 -12.88 7.43 14.39
C MET A 803 -11.73 7.57 15.39
N VAL A 804 -11.80 6.80 16.47
CA VAL A 804 -10.67 6.56 17.37
C VAL A 804 -10.19 5.13 17.14
N GLY A 805 -9.00 4.99 16.59
CA GLY A 805 -8.44 3.71 16.15
C GLY A 805 -6.93 3.71 16.20
N ASP A 806 -6.31 2.61 15.80
CA ASP A 806 -4.85 2.49 15.82
C ASP A 806 -4.18 3.38 14.76
N TYR A 807 -3.03 3.99 15.10
CA TYR A 807 -2.34 4.88 14.17
C TYR A 807 -1.83 4.17 12.91
N SER A 808 -1.54 2.87 12.95
CA SER A 808 -1.10 2.12 11.75
C SER A 808 -2.16 2.09 10.65
N TYR A 809 -3.43 2.37 10.99
CA TYR A 809 -4.54 2.43 10.03
C TYR A 809 -4.41 3.58 9.02
N ILE A 810 -3.55 4.57 9.29
CA ILE A 810 -3.16 5.64 8.35
C ILE A 810 -2.68 5.04 7.03
N ASN A 811 -1.92 3.96 7.08
CA ASN A 811 -1.34 3.32 5.90
C ASN A 811 -2.40 2.57 5.10
N THR A 812 -3.29 1.85 5.79
CA THR A 812 -4.46 1.23 5.16
C THR A 812 -5.28 2.26 4.39
N LEU A 813 -5.60 3.40 5.01
CA LEU A 813 -6.37 4.47 4.36
C LEU A 813 -5.64 5.11 3.17
N SER A 814 -4.33 5.34 3.29
CA SER A 814 -3.55 6.00 2.23
C SER A 814 -3.56 5.24 0.91
N ILE A 815 -3.83 3.94 0.94
CA ILE A 815 -3.81 3.06 -0.25
C ILE A 815 -5.19 2.57 -0.65
N SER A 816 -6.05 2.26 0.32
CA SER A 816 -7.41 1.79 0.03
C SER A 816 -8.39 2.92 -0.30
N ALA A 817 -8.00 4.18 -0.07
CA ALA A 817 -8.83 5.37 -0.27
C ALA A 817 -8.05 6.57 -0.87
N PRO A 818 -7.36 6.41 -2.02
CA PRO A 818 -6.56 7.49 -2.61
C PRO A 818 -7.39 8.72 -3.01
N GLU A 819 -8.67 8.56 -3.32
CA GLU A 819 -9.59 9.63 -3.75
C GLU A 819 -9.95 10.64 -2.63
N ILE A 820 -9.70 10.28 -1.38
CA ILE A 820 -9.83 11.18 -0.24
C ILE A 820 -8.47 11.72 0.23
N SER A 821 -7.39 11.52 -0.53
CA SER A 821 -6.08 12.11 -0.21
C SER A 821 -6.20 13.63 -0.04
N GLY A 822 -5.66 14.15 1.07
CA GLY A 822 -5.78 15.56 1.45
C GLY A 822 -7.11 15.97 2.07
N LYS A 823 -8.09 15.06 2.18
CA LYS A 823 -9.42 15.30 2.77
C LYS A 823 -9.59 14.66 4.15
N TRP A 824 -8.51 14.21 4.77
CA TRP A 824 -8.49 13.66 6.12
C TRP A 824 -7.15 13.94 6.80
N SER A 825 -7.15 13.88 8.13
CA SER A 825 -5.94 14.00 8.93
C SER A 825 -6.11 13.24 10.26
N ILE A 826 -5.08 13.29 11.12
CA ILE A 826 -5.10 12.68 12.45
C ILE A 826 -4.91 13.72 13.55
N ALA A 827 -5.30 13.36 14.77
CA ALA A 827 -5.06 14.12 15.98
C ALA A 827 -4.80 13.17 17.15
N LYS A 828 -4.37 13.73 18.30
CA LYS A 828 -4.24 12.97 19.54
C LYS A 828 -5.58 12.29 19.87
N ILE A 829 -5.53 11.12 20.53
CA ILE A 829 -6.73 10.49 21.09
C ILE A 829 -7.51 11.52 21.94
N PRO A 830 -8.86 11.54 21.92
CA PRO A 830 -9.61 12.40 22.81
C PRO A 830 -9.15 12.22 24.27
N GLY A 831 -8.92 13.35 24.93
CA GLY A 831 -8.39 13.36 26.28
C GLY A 831 -9.45 13.60 27.35
N THR A 832 -9.03 13.50 28.62
CA THR A 832 -9.85 13.87 29.77
C THR A 832 -9.40 15.21 30.32
N ARG A 833 -10.34 16.15 30.46
CA ARG A 833 -10.06 17.47 31.04
C ARG A 833 -9.82 17.37 32.54
N GLN A 834 -8.65 17.84 32.96
CA GLN A 834 -8.24 17.87 34.36
C GLN A 834 -8.84 19.09 35.09
N ALA A 835 -8.80 19.05 36.43
CA ALA A 835 -9.32 20.11 37.27
C ALA A 835 -8.62 21.47 37.07
N ASP A 836 -7.38 21.48 36.57
CA ASP A 836 -6.60 22.68 36.26
C ASP A 836 -6.85 23.24 34.84
N GLY A 837 -7.68 22.56 34.05
CA GLY A 837 -8.05 22.95 32.69
C GLY A 837 -7.18 22.34 31.59
N SER A 838 -6.07 21.66 31.94
CA SER A 838 -5.29 20.86 30.99
C SER A 838 -6.09 19.65 30.49
N VAL A 839 -5.70 19.08 29.36
CA VAL A 839 -6.29 17.87 28.80
C VAL A 839 -5.24 16.79 28.81
N ASP A 840 -5.55 15.67 29.47
CA ASP A 840 -4.69 14.50 29.52
C ASP A 840 -5.01 13.58 28.34
N HIS A 841 -4.04 13.41 27.45
CA HIS A 841 -4.12 12.59 26.24
C HIS A 841 -3.43 11.24 26.39
N THR A 842 -3.21 10.77 27.64
CA THR A 842 -2.59 9.47 27.89
C THR A 842 -3.23 8.39 27.02
N ALA A 843 -2.40 7.70 26.25
CA ALA A 843 -2.83 6.69 25.29
C ALA A 843 -2.25 5.33 25.67
N ALA A 844 -3.12 4.34 25.81
CA ALA A 844 -2.69 2.99 26.11
C ALA A 844 -2.00 2.36 24.89
N ALA A 845 -0.72 2.08 25.02
CA ALA A 845 0.09 1.50 23.97
C ALA A 845 0.09 -0.03 24.03
N MET A 846 0.41 -0.65 22.91
CA MET A 846 0.66 -2.08 22.72
C MET A 846 2.04 -2.25 22.09
N ILE A 847 2.76 -3.32 22.44
CA ILE A 847 4.11 -3.59 21.89
C ILE A 847 4.28 -5.01 21.38
N GLY A 848 5.06 -5.18 20.33
CA GLY A 848 5.77 -6.42 20.02
C GLY A 848 7.11 -6.41 20.75
N THR A 849 7.68 -7.56 21.08
CA THR A 849 8.85 -7.65 21.96
C THR A 849 9.95 -8.56 21.46
N SER A 850 11.16 -8.28 21.90
CA SER A 850 12.33 -9.15 21.76
C SER A 850 13.03 -9.32 23.10
N PHE A 851 13.51 -10.53 23.41
CA PHE A 851 14.14 -10.83 24.71
C PHE A 851 15.18 -11.95 24.66
N ILE A 852 16.03 -12.00 25.69
CA ILE A 852 17.07 -13.01 25.88
C ILE A 852 16.56 -14.11 26.82
N VAL A 853 16.76 -15.37 26.45
CA VAL A 853 16.40 -16.54 27.26
C VAL A 853 17.57 -16.93 28.15
N SER A 854 17.44 -16.70 29.46
CA SER A 854 18.55 -16.82 30.42
C SER A 854 19.18 -18.21 30.45
N SER A 855 18.36 -19.27 30.52
CA SER A 855 18.85 -20.64 30.70
C SER A 855 19.65 -21.17 29.52
N THR A 856 19.33 -20.73 28.30
CA THR A 856 20.00 -21.19 27.08
C THR A 856 21.26 -20.36 26.85
N VAL A 857 21.15 -19.03 26.90
CA VAL A 857 22.28 -18.14 26.61
C VAL A 857 23.45 -18.33 27.57
N GLU A 858 23.17 -18.64 28.85
CA GLU A 858 24.18 -18.97 29.85
C GLU A 858 24.84 -20.33 29.58
N LYS A 859 24.05 -21.32 29.16
CA LYS A 859 24.54 -22.67 28.82
C LYS A 859 25.45 -22.62 27.59
N ASP A 860 25.08 -21.83 26.59
CA ASP A 860 25.77 -21.75 25.31
C ASP A 860 26.89 -20.69 25.31
N GLY A 861 26.90 -19.81 26.31
CA GLY A 861 27.97 -18.84 26.55
C GLY A 861 28.02 -17.73 25.52
N MET A 862 26.84 -17.22 25.14
CA MET A 862 26.60 -16.22 24.08
C MET A 862 25.96 -14.92 24.59
N LEU A 863 26.08 -14.61 25.89
CA LEU A 863 25.32 -13.50 26.50
C LEU A 863 25.64 -12.13 25.88
N ASN A 864 26.91 -11.87 25.56
CA ASN A 864 27.30 -10.60 24.94
C ASN A 864 26.84 -10.53 23.49
N GLU A 865 26.97 -11.64 22.77
CA GLU A 865 26.55 -11.80 21.38
C GLU A 865 25.01 -11.66 21.24
N ALA A 866 24.25 -12.18 22.22
CA ALA A 866 22.81 -12.00 22.33
C ALA A 866 22.42 -10.54 22.59
N TRP A 867 23.17 -9.83 23.45
CA TRP A 867 22.97 -8.41 23.71
C TRP A 867 23.24 -7.55 22.48
N ASP A 868 24.35 -7.81 21.78
CA ASP A 868 24.70 -7.10 20.56
C ASP A 868 23.68 -7.37 19.44
N PHE A 869 23.19 -8.61 19.32
CA PHE A 869 22.09 -8.94 18.42
C PHE A 869 20.80 -8.19 18.74
N LEU A 870 20.41 -8.12 20.01
CA LEU A 870 19.19 -7.43 20.42
C LEU A 870 19.28 -5.91 20.15
N LYS A 871 20.45 -5.30 20.41
CA LYS A 871 20.73 -3.89 20.07
C LYS A 871 20.70 -3.65 18.56
N TRP A 872 21.22 -4.57 17.76
CA TRP A 872 21.18 -4.50 16.30
C TRP A 872 19.76 -4.60 15.78
N TRP A 873 19.02 -5.64 16.19
CA TRP A 873 17.64 -5.89 15.75
C TRP A 873 16.76 -4.67 16.01
N THR A 874 16.84 -4.11 17.22
CA THR A 874 16.01 -2.97 17.65
C THR A 874 16.59 -1.58 17.30
N SER A 875 17.67 -1.52 16.52
CA SER A 875 18.26 -0.25 16.08
C SER A 875 17.38 0.46 15.04
N ALA A 876 17.47 1.79 14.97
CA ALA A 876 16.67 2.59 14.04
C ALA A 876 16.89 2.15 12.59
N GLN A 877 18.15 1.95 12.19
CA GLN A 877 18.52 1.52 10.84
C GLN A 877 17.96 0.13 10.51
N THR A 878 18.11 -0.86 11.39
CA THR A 878 17.62 -2.22 11.13
C THR A 878 16.10 -2.26 11.05
N GLN A 879 15.41 -1.53 11.94
CA GLN A 879 13.95 -1.43 11.93
C GLN A 879 13.42 -0.72 10.68
N ALA A 880 14.09 0.36 10.24
CA ALA A 880 13.79 1.03 8.99
C ALA A 880 14.01 0.10 7.78
N ASN A 881 15.14 -0.59 7.72
CA ASN A 881 15.44 -1.55 6.66
C ASN A 881 14.40 -2.68 6.64
N TYR A 882 14.04 -3.22 7.80
CA TYR A 882 13.01 -4.25 7.89
C TYR A 882 11.65 -3.76 7.37
N SER A 883 11.23 -2.56 7.76
CA SER A 883 10.00 -1.98 7.24
C SER A 883 10.05 -1.71 5.73
N ILE A 884 11.21 -1.27 5.20
CA ILE A 884 11.40 -1.04 3.76
C ILE A 884 11.31 -2.35 2.98
N GLU A 885 11.95 -3.41 3.47
CA GLU A 885 11.92 -4.74 2.84
C GLU A 885 10.53 -5.40 2.96
N LEU A 886 9.80 -5.16 4.05
CA LEU A 886 8.42 -5.61 4.17
C LEU A 886 7.50 -4.90 3.17
N LYS A 887 7.63 -3.58 3.03
CA LYS A 887 6.96 -2.82 1.95
C LYS A 887 7.36 -3.32 0.57
N ALA A 888 8.62 -3.75 0.43
CA ALA A 888 9.11 -4.22 -0.84
C ALA A 888 8.43 -5.51 -1.30
N GLU A 889 8.21 -6.44 -0.37
CA GLU A 889 7.61 -7.74 -0.66
C GLU A 889 6.07 -7.72 -0.62
N ASP A 890 5.47 -7.01 0.34
CA ASP A 890 4.02 -7.05 0.60
C ASP A 890 3.28 -5.81 0.02
N GLY A 891 4.02 -4.93 -0.67
CA GLY A 891 3.52 -3.71 -1.32
C GLY A 891 3.51 -2.48 -0.41
N GLU A 892 3.24 -1.30 -0.99
CA GLU A 892 3.28 0.00 -0.30
C GLU A 892 2.36 0.07 0.95
N ALA A 893 1.39 -0.84 1.10
CA ALA A 893 0.48 -0.90 2.24
C ALA A 893 1.04 -1.59 3.47
N ALA A 894 2.12 -2.36 3.29
CA ALA A 894 2.73 -3.14 4.35
C ALA A 894 3.66 -2.26 5.18
N GLU A 895 3.10 -1.46 6.10
CA GLU A 895 3.90 -0.76 7.10
C GLU A 895 4.19 -1.67 8.30
N TYR A 896 5.44 -1.69 8.74
CA TYR A 896 5.79 -2.30 10.01
C TYR A 896 5.74 -1.23 11.13
N PRO A 897 4.90 -1.40 12.18
CA PRO A 897 4.71 -0.39 13.21
C PRO A 897 5.90 -0.38 14.19
N VAL A 898 7.04 0.19 13.80
CA VAL A 898 8.30 0.20 14.56
C VAL A 898 8.17 0.87 15.93
N ALA A 899 8.86 0.32 16.94
CA ALA A 899 8.90 0.93 18.28
C ALA A 899 10.01 1.96 18.49
N ASN A 900 11.05 1.93 17.66
CA ASN A 900 12.21 2.81 17.80
C ASN A 900 11.81 4.24 17.38
N ILE A 901 11.93 5.20 18.31
CA ILE A 901 11.49 6.59 18.12
C ILE A 901 12.21 7.26 16.94
N ASP A 902 13.50 6.98 16.74
CA ASP A 902 14.25 7.54 15.63
C ASP A 902 13.85 6.90 14.29
N ALA A 903 13.52 5.60 14.26
CA ALA A 903 12.92 4.99 13.06
C ALA A 903 11.55 5.58 12.72
N ILE A 904 10.73 5.95 13.71
CA ILE A 904 9.46 6.66 13.48
C ILE A 904 9.71 8.05 12.87
N LYS A 905 10.74 8.77 13.35
CA LYS A 905 11.13 10.09 12.82
C LYS A 905 11.59 10.01 11.36
N ASP A 906 12.35 8.98 11.02
CA ASP A 906 12.92 8.81 9.67
C ASP A 906 11.97 8.04 8.72
N GLY A 907 10.88 7.48 9.27
CA GLY A 907 9.88 6.69 8.55
C GLY A 907 9.02 7.50 7.56
N GLY A 908 8.21 6.76 6.79
CA GLY A 908 7.49 7.25 5.62
C GLY A 908 6.20 8.06 5.89
N LEU A 909 5.83 8.26 7.17
CA LEU A 909 4.64 9.06 7.52
C LEU A 909 4.79 10.52 7.04
N LYS A 910 3.68 11.13 6.59
CA LYS A 910 3.58 12.57 6.31
C LYS A 910 3.96 13.38 7.56
N ASP A 911 4.57 14.54 7.37
CA ASP A 911 5.07 15.37 8.48
C ASP A 911 3.97 15.74 9.47
N GLU A 912 2.77 16.13 9.00
CA GLU A 912 1.61 16.41 9.87
C GLU A 912 1.21 15.21 10.76
N PHE A 913 1.28 13.99 10.24
CA PHE A 913 0.94 12.78 11.00
C PHE A 913 2.05 12.43 11.98
N LYS A 914 3.30 12.58 11.53
CA LYS A 914 4.50 12.36 12.34
C LYS A 914 4.54 13.30 13.55
N GLU A 915 4.13 14.56 13.40
CA GLU A 915 4.01 15.50 14.52
C GLU A 915 3.03 15.01 15.58
N VAL A 916 1.88 14.46 15.19
CA VAL A 916 0.88 13.91 16.13
C VAL A 916 1.40 12.65 16.82
N VAL A 917 1.97 11.71 16.05
CA VAL A 917 2.53 10.44 16.55
C VAL A 917 3.67 10.71 17.53
N LEU A 918 4.65 11.54 17.15
CA LEU A 918 5.77 11.91 18.02
C LEU A 918 5.31 12.74 19.22
N GLY A 919 4.29 13.57 19.04
CA GLY A 919 3.69 14.37 20.12
C GLY A 919 2.97 13.54 21.18
N LEU A 920 2.69 12.26 20.93
CA LEU A 920 2.08 11.32 21.89
C LEU A 920 3.09 10.42 22.60
N ILE A 921 4.37 10.38 22.19
CA ILE A 921 5.36 9.42 22.73
C ILE A 921 5.48 9.50 24.25
N ASP A 922 5.53 10.71 24.80
CA ASP A 922 5.60 10.94 26.25
C ASP A 922 4.26 10.68 26.98
N ASP A 923 3.15 10.64 26.24
CA ASP A 923 1.80 10.36 26.73
C ASP A 923 1.46 8.86 26.65
N LEU A 924 2.33 8.02 26.07
CA LEU A 924 2.08 6.58 25.95
C LEU A 924 2.20 5.87 27.30
N LYS A 925 1.33 4.90 27.55
CA LYS A 925 1.38 4.06 28.76
C LYS A 925 0.99 2.63 28.47
N ALA A 926 1.71 1.67 29.05
CA ALA A 926 1.39 0.26 28.95
C ALA A 926 0.72 -0.29 30.22
N GLU A 927 -0.06 -1.38 30.06
CA GLU A 927 -0.55 -2.13 31.20
C GLU A 927 0.55 -3.03 31.79
N PRO A 928 0.74 -3.01 33.13
CA PRO A 928 1.68 -3.92 33.78
C PRO A 928 1.32 -5.38 33.53
N GLN A 929 2.31 -6.21 33.21
CA GLN A 929 2.12 -7.66 33.17
C GLN A 929 2.37 -8.23 34.56
N ILE A 930 1.37 -8.92 35.10
CA ILE A 930 1.44 -9.54 36.44
C ILE A 930 1.06 -11.02 36.37
N PRO A 931 1.51 -11.88 37.30
CA PRO A 931 1.11 -13.28 37.32
C PRO A 931 -0.42 -13.43 37.32
N GLY A 932 -0.98 -14.09 36.30
CA GLY A 932 -2.43 -14.28 36.11
C GLY A 932 -3.12 -13.20 35.27
N SER A 933 -2.44 -12.12 34.85
CA SER A 933 -3.04 -11.03 34.08
C SER A 933 -3.56 -11.45 32.69
N TYR A 934 -3.09 -12.57 32.14
CA TYR A 934 -3.42 -13.06 30.79
C TYR A 934 -4.93 -13.27 30.54
N ILE A 935 -5.75 -13.42 31.59
CA ILE A 935 -7.22 -13.53 31.47
C ILE A 935 -7.95 -12.18 31.56
N THR A 936 -7.26 -11.10 31.97
CA THR A 936 -7.86 -9.80 32.29
C THR A 936 -8.56 -9.21 31.08
N GLY A 937 -7.84 -9.03 29.96
CA GLY A 937 -8.43 -8.51 28.71
C GLY A 937 -9.58 -9.37 28.19
N ARG A 938 -9.48 -10.70 28.29
CA ARG A 938 -10.59 -11.62 27.97
C ARG A 938 -11.82 -11.40 28.81
N THR A 939 -11.62 -11.22 30.10
CA THR A 939 -12.73 -11.06 31.04
C THR A 939 -13.43 -9.73 30.79
N ILE A 940 -12.66 -8.65 30.63
CA ILE A 940 -13.19 -7.32 30.31
C ILE A 940 -13.89 -7.31 28.95
N ARG A 941 -13.34 -7.95 27.91
CA ARG A 941 -14.01 -8.07 26.61
C ARG A 941 -15.33 -8.80 26.74
N ASN A 942 -15.37 -9.93 27.44
CA ASN A 942 -16.60 -10.68 27.61
C ASN A 942 -17.67 -9.84 28.34
N ALA A 943 -17.26 -9.06 29.36
CA ALA A 943 -18.15 -8.11 30.01
C ALA A 943 -18.64 -7.03 29.06
N PHE A 944 -17.75 -6.46 28.23
CA PHE A 944 -18.10 -5.46 27.21
C PHE A 944 -19.10 -6.02 26.19
N VAL A 945 -18.78 -7.16 25.56
CA VAL A 945 -19.64 -7.80 24.55
C VAL A 945 -21.01 -8.15 25.14
N THR A 946 -21.06 -8.68 26.37
CA THR A 946 -22.31 -8.98 27.06
C THR A 946 -23.12 -7.70 27.29
N THR A 947 -22.48 -6.65 27.81
CA THR A 947 -23.12 -5.35 28.06
C THR A 947 -23.71 -4.77 26.78
N VAL A 948 -22.94 -4.72 25.70
CA VAL A 948 -23.32 -4.08 24.43
C VAL A 948 -24.33 -4.93 23.66
N SER A 949 -24.14 -6.24 23.58
CA SER A 949 -25.00 -7.13 22.78
C SER A 949 -26.33 -7.44 23.47
N ASP A 950 -26.30 -7.67 24.79
CA ASP A 950 -27.50 -8.02 25.55
C ASP A 950 -28.19 -6.79 26.19
N ASN A 951 -27.57 -5.60 26.07
CA ASN A 951 -28.03 -4.33 26.64
C ASN A 951 -28.36 -4.42 28.15
N VAL A 952 -27.41 -4.97 28.92
CA VAL A 952 -27.49 -5.18 30.37
C VAL A 952 -26.70 -4.12 31.14
N ASP A 953 -26.87 -4.05 32.46
CA ASP A 953 -26.17 -3.07 33.29
C ASP A 953 -24.64 -3.31 33.28
N PRO A 954 -23.82 -2.31 32.91
CA PRO A 954 -22.37 -2.46 32.79
C PRO A 954 -21.67 -2.73 34.13
N ILE A 955 -22.14 -2.12 35.23
CA ILE A 955 -21.50 -2.20 36.53
C ILE A 955 -21.69 -3.60 37.11
N ASP A 956 -22.93 -4.10 37.12
CA ASP A 956 -23.24 -5.45 37.59
C ASP A 956 -22.52 -6.51 36.76
N THR A 957 -22.49 -6.33 35.44
CA THR A 957 -21.85 -7.26 34.50
C THR A 957 -20.34 -7.33 34.73
N LEU A 958 -19.66 -6.18 34.84
CA LEU A 958 -18.22 -6.15 35.15
C LEU A 958 -17.97 -6.79 36.51
N TYR A 959 -18.67 -6.35 37.56
CA TYR A 959 -18.48 -6.81 38.94
C TYR A 959 -18.57 -8.33 39.09
N ILE A 960 -19.54 -8.97 38.43
CA ILE A 960 -19.70 -10.44 38.44
C ILE A 960 -18.47 -11.15 37.87
N THR A 961 -17.79 -10.54 36.90
CA THR A 961 -16.65 -11.16 36.21
C THR A 961 -15.31 -10.91 36.90
N LEU A 962 -15.19 -9.89 37.77
CA LEU A 962 -13.92 -9.53 38.43
C LEU A 962 -13.37 -10.60 39.39
N ASP A 963 -14.25 -11.41 40.01
CA ASP A 963 -13.82 -12.50 40.90
C ASP A 963 -12.91 -13.51 40.18
N ALA A 964 -13.14 -13.73 38.88
CA ALA A 964 -12.31 -14.61 38.08
C ALA A 964 -10.88 -14.05 37.93
N ILE A 965 -10.73 -12.74 37.71
CA ILE A 965 -9.43 -12.07 37.57
C ILE A 965 -8.62 -12.20 38.86
N ASN A 966 -9.20 -11.76 39.98
CA ASN A 966 -8.49 -11.77 41.27
C ASN A 966 -8.19 -13.19 41.77
N THR A 967 -9.08 -14.15 41.51
CA THR A 967 -8.84 -15.57 41.81
C THR A 967 -7.65 -16.11 41.01
N GLU A 968 -7.58 -15.83 39.71
CA GLU A 968 -6.48 -16.31 38.87
C GLU A 968 -5.14 -15.67 39.24
N ILE A 969 -5.12 -14.35 39.50
CA ILE A 969 -3.92 -13.65 40.00
C ILE A 969 -3.44 -14.31 41.29
N THR A 970 -4.34 -14.55 42.24
CA THR A 970 -4.01 -15.21 43.52
C THR A 970 -3.44 -16.61 43.30
N ASN A 971 -4.08 -17.42 42.44
CA ASN A 971 -3.63 -18.78 42.13
C ASN A 971 -2.23 -18.80 41.50
N LYS A 972 -1.96 -17.90 40.54
CA LYS A 972 -0.65 -17.85 39.85
C LYS A 972 0.45 -17.32 40.75
N ARG A 973 0.15 -16.33 41.59
CA ARG A 973 1.11 -15.86 42.60
C ARG A 973 1.45 -16.97 43.59
N GLN A 974 0.48 -17.77 44.05
CA GLN A 974 0.74 -18.95 44.88
C GLN A 974 1.56 -20.02 44.14
N GLU A 975 1.28 -20.27 42.85
CA GLU A 975 2.04 -21.21 42.01
C GLU A 975 3.52 -20.82 41.93
N PHE A 976 3.82 -19.52 41.85
CA PHE A 976 5.18 -18.98 41.79
C PHE A 976 5.80 -18.66 43.16
N GLY A 977 5.07 -18.87 44.26
CA GLY A 977 5.56 -18.62 45.62
C GLY A 977 5.68 -17.14 45.99
N LEU A 978 4.86 -16.27 45.38
CA LEU A 978 4.79 -14.83 45.61
C LEU A 978 3.70 -14.47 46.63
N ASN A 979 3.84 -13.32 47.31
CA ASN A 979 2.83 -12.81 48.25
C ASN A 979 1.48 -12.60 47.57
N THR A 980 0.37 -12.85 48.27
CA THR A 980 -0.99 -12.63 47.73
C THR A 980 -1.63 -11.38 48.34
N ALA A 981 -2.74 -10.88 47.77
CA ALA A 981 -3.45 -9.71 48.30
C ALA A 981 -3.97 -9.88 49.76
N GLN A 982 -4.03 -11.11 50.26
CA GLN A 982 -4.51 -11.44 51.61
C GLN A 982 -3.38 -11.49 52.66
N GLU A 983 -2.12 -11.48 52.23
CA GLU A 983 -0.91 -11.58 53.05
C GLU A 983 -0.17 -10.23 53.08
#